data_AF-A0A7L1IPG8-F1
#
_entry.id   AF-A0A7L1IPG8-F1
#
_cell.length_a   1.000
_cell.length_b   1.000
_cell.length_c   1.000
_cell.angle_alpha   90.00
_cell.angle_beta   90.00
_cell.angle_gamma   90.00
#
_symmetry.space_group_name_H-M   'P 1'
#
loop_
_entity.id
_entity.type
_entity.pdbx_description
1 polymer ?
#
loop_
_entity_poly.entity_id
_entity_poly.type
_entity_poly.pdbx_seq_one_letter_code
_entity_poly.pdbx_strand_id
1 'polypeptide(L)'
;VCLIPGGLDCSISFVSHVLGKVCVHGRQKEILSVLIPRLTDLTKSDCIWQRICWRLVECVPDRWMEAVVLGFVQTAPRADVLSRLLGNLVVKNKKAQFVVTQKMLLLQYGYTTAVLQNLLGYLALDSLRRALLIKVLKELLETWGSSSAVKHSPPEQQQYIGKAILICLSHLKEPEIESCRQELLTSMMEGVKCHLDSNLPRIRRLGMIVAESISSKINTDGPILKFQLKYEEDDEARELKSLLVQAPPFCVAPSPPDDDRTEKADAALPGVLESNKKSHPAAPVKPEEESDAELDSDDDLIPYDMSEDKELKTKAPVYIRDCIEVLTGSEDVDKWEATVKALESLVRKNPAATREVSVELAKIILHLEEKTCIEGFAELRQRAQVAILTADPIPVAKYLTSQFYSLNYSLRQRVDILDVLVLAAQELSCPKSQGKTKHPDGQKPCIQLLPGSDSSKDWRRIVDERIKSKTRRFATGRSQVERASGPNEFNSVAGHFFFPLIQHFDRPLTTFDLLGEDHFVLGRLVHALAMLMYLAVNTAAVTAMGKALLEFVWALRFHTDSYVRQGLLSCISSVLLSVPAECLLEDVTEELLEAQSWLGDVMEKDPDGDCRRLALQNLLLMENLKKKLQTVPS
;
A
#
# COMPACT_ATOMS: atom_id res chain seq x y z
N VAL A 1 -25.32 49.53 -18.65
CA VAL A 1 -25.36 50.56 -17.59
C VAL A 1 -26.02 49.89 -16.40
N CYS A 2 -25.30 49.69 -15.29
CA CYS A 2 -25.88 49.10 -14.08
C CYS A 2 -26.00 50.21 -13.04
N LEU A 3 -27.24 50.45 -12.62
CA LEU A 3 -27.60 51.39 -11.57
C LEU A 3 -27.03 50.89 -10.23
N ILE A 4 -26.07 51.62 -9.69
CA ILE A 4 -25.67 51.54 -8.28
C ILE A 4 -26.51 52.58 -7.53
N PRO A 5 -27.08 52.28 -6.35
CA PRO A 5 -27.70 53.30 -5.52
C PRO A 5 -26.62 54.31 -5.09
N GLY A 6 -26.56 55.46 -5.77
CA GLY A 6 -25.49 56.46 -5.59
C GLY A 6 -25.13 57.30 -6.84
N GLY A 7 -25.68 56.99 -8.03
CA GLY A 7 -25.63 57.91 -9.17
C GLY A 7 -24.30 58.03 -9.94
N LEU A 8 -23.37 57.08 -9.78
CA LEU A 8 -22.17 56.97 -10.62
C LEU A 8 -22.27 55.72 -11.52
N ASP A 9 -22.34 55.93 -12.83
CA ASP A 9 -22.38 54.86 -13.83
C ASP A 9 -21.01 54.18 -13.94
N CYS A 10 -20.88 52.96 -13.41
CA CYS A 10 -19.68 52.14 -13.60
C CYS A 10 -19.89 51.17 -14.77
N SER A 11 -18.97 51.19 -15.75
CA SER A 11 -19.00 50.22 -16.84
C SER A 11 -18.60 48.83 -16.34
N ILE A 12 -19.47 47.84 -16.54
CA ILE A 12 -19.19 46.44 -16.17
C ILE A 12 -17.97 45.87 -16.91
N SER A 13 -17.69 46.39 -18.11
CA SER A 13 -16.48 46.03 -18.85
C SER A 13 -15.22 46.48 -18.11
N PHE A 14 -15.21 47.68 -17.54
CA PHE A 14 -14.08 48.18 -16.76
C PHE A 14 -13.86 47.31 -15.52
N VAL A 15 -14.92 47.00 -14.76
CA VAL A 15 -14.84 46.13 -13.58
C VAL A 15 -14.34 44.74 -13.96
N SER A 16 -14.81 44.18 -15.08
CA SER A 16 -14.36 42.90 -15.62
C SER A 16 -12.86 42.89 -15.95
N HIS A 17 -12.34 43.98 -16.53
CA HIS A 17 -10.92 44.10 -16.83
C HIS A 17 -10.08 44.23 -15.56
N VAL A 18 -10.55 44.99 -14.56
CA VAL A 18 -9.89 45.09 -13.26
C VAL A 18 -9.84 43.72 -12.59
N LEU A 19 -10.98 43.00 -12.53
CA LEU A 19 -11.05 41.66 -11.98
C LEU A 19 -10.06 40.71 -12.67
N GLY A 20 -10.07 40.66 -14.00
CA GLY A 20 -9.14 39.82 -14.77
C GLY A 20 -7.67 40.16 -14.51
N LYS A 21 -7.33 41.45 -14.48
CA LYS A 21 -5.96 41.91 -14.21
C LYS A 21 -5.50 41.56 -12.80
N VAL A 22 -6.36 41.73 -11.79
CA VAL A 22 -6.06 41.36 -10.40
C VAL A 22 -5.84 39.85 -10.26
N CYS A 23 -6.67 39.03 -10.91
CA CYS A 23 -6.51 37.58 -10.88
C CYS A 23 -5.19 37.12 -11.52
N VAL A 24 -4.81 37.67 -12.67
CA VAL A 24 -3.55 37.30 -13.35
C VAL A 24 -2.31 37.76 -12.59
N HIS A 25 -2.39 38.84 -11.80
CA HIS A 25 -1.30 39.24 -10.89
C HIS A 25 -1.23 38.40 -9.59
N GLY A 26 -1.94 37.26 -9.51
CA GLY A 26 -1.85 36.31 -8.40
C GLY A 26 -2.66 36.68 -7.17
N ARG A 27 -3.39 37.81 -7.19
CA ARG A 27 -4.23 38.28 -6.07
C ARG A 27 -5.67 37.75 -6.15
N GLN A 28 -5.88 36.66 -6.91
CA GLN A 28 -7.20 36.07 -7.15
C GLN A 28 -7.88 35.63 -5.85
N LYS A 29 -7.15 35.02 -4.91
CA LYS A 29 -7.72 34.54 -3.64
C LYS A 29 -8.24 35.69 -2.79
N GLU A 30 -7.47 36.78 -2.68
CA GLU A 30 -7.81 37.95 -1.86
C GLU A 30 -9.06 38.68 -2.37
N ILE A 31 -9.17 38.87 -3.70
CA ILE A 31 -10.33 39.56 -4.26
C ILE A 31 -11.57 38.66 -4.26
N LEU A 32 -11.43 37.39 -4.61
CA LEU A 32 -12.57 36.48 -4.75
C LEU A 32 -13.10 35.99 -3.38
N SER A 33 -12.25 35.91 -2.34
CA SER A 33 -12.72 35.59 -0.99
C SER A 33 -13.68 36.65 -0.44
N VAL A 34 -13.61 37.89 -0.92
CA VAL A 34 -14.53 38.98 -0.56
C VAL A 34 -15.69 39.06 -1.56
N LEU A 35 -15.38 38.98 -2.86
CA LEU A 35 -16.36 39.18 -3.92
C LEU A 35 -17.38 38.04 -4.00
N ILE A 36 -16.95 36.78 -3.93
CA ILE A 36 -17.83 35.62 -4.14
C ILE A 36 -18.89 35.50 -3.05
N PRO A 37 -18.62 35.62 -1.75
CA PRO A 37 -19.66 35.57 -0.73
C PRO A 37 -20.74 36.64 -0.95
N ARG A 38 -20.33 37.88 -1.26
CA ARG A 38 -21.27 38.98 -1.54
C ARG A 38 -22.12 38.73 -2.78
N LEU A 39 -21.50 38.29 -3.88
CA LEU A 39 -22.25 37.94 -5.10
C LEU A 39 -23.14 36.71 -4.86
N THR A 40 -22.73 35.78 -4.02
CA THR A 40 -23.54 34.61 -3.66
C THR A 40 -24.84 35.03 -3.00
N ASP A 41 -24.79 35.98 -2.07
CA ASP A 41 -25.99 36.48 -1.38
C ASP A 41 -26.88 37.32 -2.32
N LEU A 42 -26.28 38.21 -3.12
CA LEU A 42 -27.03 39.04 -4.07
C LEU A 42 -27.71 38.21 -5.17
N THR A 43 -27.09 37.13 -5.63
CA THR A 43 -27.63 36.28 -6.71
C THR A 43 -28.67 35.26 -6.24
N LYS A 44 -28.84 35.05 -4.93
CA LYS A 44 -29.85 34.11 -4.39
C LYS A 44 -31.29 34.56 -4.72
N SER A 45 -31.58 35.84 -4.57
CA SER A 45 -32.93 36.40 -4.73
C SER A 45 -33.11 37.25 -5.99
N ASP A 46 -32.04 37.77 -6.58
CA ASP A 46 -32.12 38.73 -7.68
C ASP A 46 -31.49 38.21 -8.98
N CYS A 47 -32.32 38.07 -10.02
CA CYS A 47 -31.91 37.64 -11.35
C CYS A 47 -31.14 38.73 -12.13
N ILE A 48 -31.28 40.00 -11.75
CA ILE A 48 -30.49 41.10 -12.29
C ILE A 48 -29.04 40.92 -11.86
N TRP A 49 -28.79 40.62 -10.58
CA TRP A 49 -27.44 40.34 -10.09
C TRP A 49 -26.81 39.12 -10.75
N GLN A 50 -27.60 38.10 -11.10
CA GLN A 50 -27.10 36.97 -11.91
C GLN A 50 -26.64 37.43 -13.30
N ARG A 51 -27.46 38.22 -14.01
CA ARG A 51 -27.09 38.77 -15.33
C ARG A 51 -25.87 39.69 -15.26
N ILE A 52 -25.75 40.48 -14.19
CA ILE A 52 -24.57 41.31 -13.92
C ILE A 52 -23.33 40.41 -13.76
N CYS A 53 -23.40 39.35 -12.96
CA CYS A 53 -22.30 38.40 -12.81
C CYS A 53 -21.90 37.74 -14.14
N TRP A 54 -22.88 37.32 -14.95
CA TRP A 54 -22.59 36.73 -16.25
C TRP A 54 -21.88 37.72 -17.17
N ARG A 55 -22.35 38.97 -17.24
CA ARG A 55 -21.70 40.04 -18.01
C ARG A 55 -20.31 40.38 -17.47
N LEU A 56 -20.14 40.38 -16.15
CA LEU A 56 -18.85 40.61 -15.49
C LEU A 56 -17.81 39.58 -15.94
N VAL A 57 -18.17 38.30 -16.05
CA VAL A 57 -17.22 37.26 -16.47
C VAL A 57 -17.13 37.14 -17.99
N GLU A 58 -18.22 37.33 -18.74
CA GLU A 58 -18.24 37.33 -20.21
C GLU A 58 -17.35 38.43 -20.81
N CYS A 59 -17.20 39.58 -20.14
CA CYS A 59 -16.37 40.69 -20.61
C CYS A 59 -14.87 40.55 -20.27
N VAL A 60 -14.46 39.46 -19.62
CA VAL A 60 -13.05 39.24 -19.25
C VAL A 60 -12.28 38.89 -20.53
N PRO A 61 -11.17 39.59 -20.84
CA PRO A 61 -10.30 39.22 -21.96
C PRO A 61 -9.79 37.79 -21.87
N ASP A 62 -9.72 37.07 -23.00
CA ASP A 62 -9.35 35.65 -23.04
C ASP A 62 -8.01 35.33 -22.36
N ARG A 63 -7.03 36.26 -22.44
CA ARG A 63 -5.73 36.15 -21.76
C ARG A 63 -5.82 36.06 -20.22
N TRP A 64 -6.92 36.53 -19.63
CA TRP A 64 -7.16 36.54 -18.18
C TRP A 64 -8.26 35.56 -17.76
N MET A 65 -8.99 34.99 -18.73
CA MET A 65 -10.13 34.11 -18.51
C MET A 65 -9.79 32.91 -17.61
N GLU A 66 -8.62 32.31 -17.82
CA GLU A 66 -8.19 31.15 -17.03
C GLU A 66 -8.08 31.46 -15.53
N ALA A 67 -7.39 32.54 -15.16
CA ALA A 67 -7.20 32.90 -13.76
C ALA A 67 -8.54 33.26 -13.10
N VAL A 68 -9.44 33.93 -13.82
CA VAL A 68 -10.78 34.26 -13.31
C VAL A 68 -11.60 33.00 -13.11
N VAL A 69 -11.75 32.14 -14.13
CA VAL A 69 -12.55 30.92 -14.03
C VAL A 69 -12.01 30.01 -12.94
N LEU A 70 -10.69 29.81 -12.88
CA LEU A 70 -10.05 29.00 -11.85
C LEU A 70 -10.37 29.52 -10.44
N GLY A 71 -10.25 30.83 -10.22
CA GLY A 71 -10.56 31.44 -8.94
C GLY A 71 -12.03 31.30 -8.53
N PHE A 72 -12.96 31.42 -9.49
CA PHE A 72 -14.39 31.22 -9.22
C PHE A 72 -14.71 29.77 -8.84
N VAL A 73 -14.16 28.79 -9.57
CA VAL A 73 -14.38 27.37 -9.31
C VAL A 73 -13.80 26.96 -7.95
N GLN A 74 -12.62 27.47 -7.58
CA GLN A 74 -11.97 27.16 -6.30
C GLN A 74 -12.65 27.78 -5.08
N THR A 75 -13.28 28.95 -5.26
CA THR A 75 -13.77 29.76 -4.14
C THR A 75 -15.29 29.63 -3.95
N ALA A 76 -16.04 29.22 -4.98
CA ALA A 76 -17.46 28.95 -4.83
C ALA A 76 -17.69 27.76 -3.89
N PRO A 77 -18.65 27.83 -2.95
CA PRO A 77 -18.86 26.77 -1.97
C PRO A 77 -19.62 25.56 -2.57
N ARG A 78 -20.44 25.78 -3.59
CA ARG A 78 -21.30 24.75 -4.22
C ARG A 78 -21.49 25.00 -5.72
N ALA A 79 -21.81 23.94 -6.45
CA ALA A 79 -22.10 23.97 -7.89
C ALA A 79 -23.26 24.92 -8.28
N ASP A 80 -24.30 25.05 -7.45
CA ASP A 80 -25.44 25.93 -7.71
C ASP A 80 -25.06 27.41 -7.67
N VAL A 81 -24.19 27.77 -6.71
CA VAL A 81 -23.60 29.11 -6.61
C VAL A 81 -22.77 29.38 -7.85
N LEU A 82 -21.89 28.45 -8.22
CA LEU A 82 -21.06 28.58 -9.42
C LEU A 82 -21.90 28.76 -10.68
N SER A 83 -23.03 28.04 -10.78
CA SER A 83 -23.98 28.18 -11.89
C SER A 83 -24.64 29.55 -11.94
N ARG A 84 -25.04 30.12 -10.79
CA ARG A 84 -25.60 31.48 -10.74
C ARG A 84 -24.57 32.54 -11.10
N LEU A 85 -23.30 32.35 -10.74
CA LEU A 85 -22.23 33.32 -10.99
C LEU A 85 -21.70 33.29 -12.42
N LEU A 86 -21.46 32.10 -12.99
CA LEU A 86 -20.86 31.94 -14.31
C LEU A 86 -21.88 31.77 -15.45
N GLY A 87 -23.12 31.39 -15.13
CA GLY A 87 -24.16 31.12 -16.14
C GLY A 87 -23.68 30.10 -17.18
N ASN A 88 -23.89 30.41 -18.46
CA ASN A 88 -23.48 29.56 -19.60
C ASN A 88 -22.17 30.02 -20.26
N LEU A 89 -21.25 30.62 -19.49
CA LEU A 89 -19.94 31.08 -19.96
C LEU A 89 -19.18 30.03 -20.78
N VAL A 90 -19.14 28.78 -20.31
CA VAL A 90 -18.43 27.68 -20.99
C VAL A 90 -19.01 27.30 -22.35
N VAL A 91 -20.24 27.69 -22.66
CA VAL A 91 -20.85 27.48 -23.99
C VAL A 91 -20.51 28.66 -24.91
N LYS A 92 -20.36 29.85 -24.36
CA LYS A 92 -20.15 31.10 -25.11
C LYS A 92 -18.68 31.41 -25.39
N ASN A 93 -17.77 31.00 -24.50
CA ASN A 93 -16.35 31.31 -24.58
C ASN A 93 -15.50 30.02 -24.65
N LYS A 94 -14.79 29.83 -25.77
CA LYS A 94 -13.95 28.65 -26.01
C LYS A 94 -12.79 28.50 -25.03
N LYS A 95 -12.23 29.61 -24.54
CA LYS A 95 -11.14 29.57 -23.55
C LYS A 95 -11.67 29.11 -22.19
N ALA A 96 -12.81 29.63 -21.75
CA ALA A 96 -13.48 29.16 -20.53
C ALA A 96 -13.87 27.68 -20.63
N GLN A 97 -14.41 27.27 -21.79
CA GLN A 97 -14.71 25.87 -22.09
C GLN A 97 -13.48 24.99 -21.90
N PHE A 98 -12.37 25.31 -22.60
CA PHE A 98 -11.12 24.55 -22.50
C PHE A 98 -10.58 24.49 -21.06
N VAL A 99 -10.63 25.59 -20.31
CA VAL A 99 -10.14 25.59 -18.93
C VAL A 99 -10.94 24.63 -18.05
N VAL A 100 -12.27 24.67 -18.15
CA VAL A 100 -13.18 23.85 -17.35
C VAL A 100 -13.18 22.38 -17.77
N THR A 101 -13.22 22.09 -19.08
CA THR A 101 -13.41 20.72 -19.58
C THR A 101 -12.10 19.97 -19.80
N GLN A 102 -10.97 20.66 -19.94
CA GLN A 102 -9.67 20.04 -20.29
C GLN A 102 -8.61 20.40 -19.26
N LYS A 103 -8.32 21.69 -19.08
CA LYS A 103 -7.16 22.11 -18.31
C LYS A 103 -7.25 21.73 -16.84
N MET A 104 -8.38 21.98 -16.19
CA MET A 104 -8.58 21.67 -14.77
C MET A 104 -8.78 20.18 -14.48
N LEU A 105 -9.07 19.36 -15.49
CA LEU A 105 -9.44 17.95 -15.33
C LEU A 105 -8.31 17.00 -15.76
N LEU A 106 -7.60 17.33 -16.85
CA LEU A 106 -6.60 16.47 -17.48
C LEU A 106 -5.18 17.03 -17.39
N LEU A 107 -5.00 18.34 -17.63
CA LEU A 107 -3.68 18.98 -17.71
C LEU A 107 -3.15 19.48 -16.35
N GLN A 108 -4.07 19.79 -15.44
CA GLN A 108 -3.79 20.20 -14.07
C GLN A 108 -4.51 19.23 -13.15
N TYR A 109 -3.79 18.75 -12.14
CA TYR A 109 -4.31 17.90 -11.09
C TYR A 109 -3.93 18.49 -9.72
N GLY A 110 -4.52 17.96 -8.65
CA GLY A 110 -4.26 18.43 -7.28
C GLY A 110 -5.31 19.42 -6.74
N TYR A 111 -6.42 19.62 -7.45
CA TYR A 111 -7.59 20.28 -6.86
C TYR A 111 -8.32 19.33 -5.90
N THR A 112 -8.90 19.87 -4.83
CA THR A 112 -9.65 19.08 -3.85
C THR A 112 -10.91 18.47 -4.47
N THR A 113 -11.40 17.36 -3.90
CA THR A 113 -12.64 16.70 -4.32
C THR A 113 -13.84 17.66 -4.37
N ALA A 114 -13.95 18.61 -3.44
CA ALA A 114 -15.01 19.62 -3.43
C ALA A 114 -14.98 20.54 -4.66
N VAL A 115 -13.79 20.91 -5.13
CA VAL A 115 -13.60 21.74 -6.34
C VAL A 115 -14.04 20.96 -7.59
N LEU A 116 -13.72 19.66 -7.67
CA LEU A 116 -14.20 18.78 -8.74
C LEU A 116 -15.73 18.67 -8.73
N GLN A 117 -16.35 18.46 -7.56
CA GLN A 117 -17.81 18.41 -7.40
C GLN A 117 -18.47 19.73 -7.84
N ASN A 118 -17.88 20.87 -7.50
CA ASN A 118 -18.39 22.18 -7.93
C ASN A 118 -18.30 22.37 -9.44
N LEU A 119 -17.15 22.01 -10.03
CA LEU A 119 -16.90 22.12 -11.47
C LEU A 119 -17.83 21.23 -12.31
N LEU A 120 -17.91 19.94 -11.96
CA LEU A 120 -18.70 18.95 -12.69
C LEU A 120 -20.20 19.12 -12.42
N GLY A 121 -20.56 19.49 -11.19
CA GLY A 121 -21.93 19.87 -10.85
C GLY A 121 -22.38 21.12 -11.63
N TYR A 122 -21.49 22.11 -11.83
CA TYR A 122 -21.77 23.26 -12.68
C TYR A 122 -22.13 22.84 -14.11
N LEU A 123 -21.40 21.91 -14.71
CA LEU A 123 -21.74 21.38 -16.05
C LEU A 123 -23.07 20.62 -16.05
N ALA A 124 -23.43 19.95 -14.95
CA ALA A 124 -24.64 19.15 -14.84
C ALA A 124 -25.94 19.98 -14.69
N LEU A 125 -25.88 21.18 -14.09
CA LEU A 125 -27.08 21.89 -13.63
C LEU A 125 -27.95 22.56 -14.73
N ASP A 126 -27.42 22.81 -15.93
CA ASP A 126 -28.15 23.47 -17.03
C ASP A 126 -28.09 22.61 -18.28
N SER A 127 -29.23 22.45 -18.97
CA SER A 127 -29.37 21.58 -20.15
C SER A 127 -28.38 21.91 -21.28
N LEU A 128 -28.02 23.18 -21.46
CA LEU A 128 -27.07 23.62 -22.50
C LEU A 128 -25.64 23.16 -22.23
N ARG A 129 -25.31 22.87 -20.96
CA ARG A 129 -23.97 22.43 -20.54
C ARG A 129 -23.85 20.91 -20.40
N ARG A 130 -24.95 20.17 -20.33
CA ARG A 130 -24.93 18.71 -20.12
C ARG A 130 -24.22 17.95 -21.24
N ALA A 131 -24.28 18.42 -22.48
CA ALA A 131 -23.49 17.86 -23.58
C ALA A 131 -21.97 17.94 -23.32
N LEU A 132 -21.50 19.01 -22.64
CA LEU A 132 -20.10 19.13 -22.23
C LEU A 132 -19.74 18.16 -21.10
N LEU A 133 -20.66 17.88 -20.16
CA LEU A 133 -20.45 16.89 -19.11
C LEU A 133 -20.22 15.49 -19.70
N ILE A 134 -21.07 15.08 -20.66
CA ILE A 134 -20.94 13.78 -21.33
C ILE A 134 -19.62 13.72 -22.12
N LYS A 135 -19.28 14.80 -22.84
CA LYS A 135 -18.00 14.90 -23.55
C LYS A 135 -16.81 14.75 -22.59
N VAL A 136 -16.84 15.44 -21.46
CA VAL A 136 -15.81 15.37 -20.42
C VAL A 136 -15.68 13.95 -19.87
N LEU A 137 -16.80 13.27 -19.58
CA LEU A 137 -16.76 11.89 -19.09
C LEU A 137 -16.07 10.95 -20.08
N LYS A 138 -16.34 11.09 -21.38
CA LYS A 138 -15.70 10.29 -22.43
C LYS A 138 -14.20 10.55 -22.51
N GLU A 139 -13.78 11.81 -22.52
CA GLU A 139 -12.36 12.20 -22.55
C GLU A 139 -11.61 11.74 -21.30
N LEU A 140 -12.26 11.78 -20.12
CA LEU A 140 -11.72 11.25 -18.88
C LEU A 140 -11.54 9.73 -18.94
N LEU A 141 -12.52 8.99 -19.47
CA LEU A 141 -12.44 7.54 -19.62
C LEU A 141 -11.39 7.11 -20.64
N GLU A 142 -11.26 7.84 -21.76
CA GLU A 142 -10.21 7.62 -22.75
C GLU A 142 -8.82 7.83 -22.15
N THR A 143 -8.63 8.90 -21.38
CA THR A 143 -7.34 9.17 -20.71
C THR A 143 -7.07 8.14 -19.61
N TRP A 144 -8.08 7.81 -18.80
CA TRP A 144 -7.98 6.80 -17.74
C TRP A 144 -7.68 5.41 -18.30
N GLY A 145 -8.21 5.10 -19.48
CA GLY A 145 -8.02 3.81 -20.15
C GLY A 145 -6.79 3.71 -21.03
N SER A 146 -6.04 4.80 -21.22
CA SER A 146 -4.83 4.79 -22.04
C SER A 146 -3.67 4.11 -21.31
N SER A 147 -3.11 3.05 -21.89
CA SER A 147 -1.92 2.34 -21.36
C SER A 147 -0.73 3.29 -21.12
N SER A 148 -0.54 4.26 -22.02
CA SER A 148 0.53 5.27 -21.88
C SER A 148 0.28 6.18 -20.68
N ALA A 149 -0.96 6.65 -20.50
CA ALA A 149 -1.30 7.49 -19.36
C ALA A 149 -1.14 6.74 -18.02
N VAL A 150 -1.54 5.47 -17.97
CA VAL A 150 -1.37 4.63 -16.76
C VAL A 150 0.11 4.42 -16.41
N LYS A 151 0.98 4.23 -17.40
CA LYS A 151 2.43 4.00 -17.19
C LYS A 151 3.21 5.27 -16.85
N HIS A 152 2.82 6.42 -17.42
CA HIS A 152 3.61 7.65 -17.36
C HIS A 152 3.00 8.78 -16.53
N SER A 153 1.82 8.58 -15.93
CA SER A 153 1.23 9.58 -15.04
C SER A 153 1.45 9.20 -13.57
N PRO A 154 1.63 10.18 -12.67
CA PRO A 154 1.67 9.92 -11.24
C PRO A 154 0.39 9.21 -10.74
N PRO A 155 0.47 8.34 -9.72
CA PRO A 155 -0.70 7.72 -9.10
C PRO A 155 -1.74 8.74 -8.61
N GLU A 156 -1.29 9.90 -8.15
CA GLU A 156 -2.17 11.00 -7.70
C GLU A 156 -3.03 11.54 -8.84
N GLN A 157 -2.48 11.62 -10.06
CA GLN A 157 -3.21 12.06 -11.24
C GLN A 157 -4.23 11.00 -11.69
N GLN A 158 -3.86 9.72 -11.64
CA GLN A 158 -4.79 8.63 -11.91
C GLN A 158 -5.97 8.64 -10.93
N GLN A 159 -5.68 8.83 -9.64
CA GLN A 159 -6.71 8.97 -8.61
C GLN A 159 -7.59 10.20 -8.85
N TYR A 160 -7.00 11.33 -9.25
CA TYR A 160 -7.73 12.56 -9.56
C TYR A 160 -8.70 12.37 -10.73
N ILE A 161 -8.26 11.73 -11.82
CA ILE A 161 -9.12 11.38 -12.97
C ILE A 161 -10.22 10.41 -12.54
N GLY A 162 -9.89 9.39 -11.75
CA GLY A 162 -10.87 8.46 -11.18
C GLY A 162 -11.97 9.18 -10.38
N LYS A 163 -11.60 10.11 -9.49
CA LYS A 163 -12.56 10.95 -8.75
C LYS A 163 -13.46 11.74 -9.70
N ALA A 164 -12.89 12.36 -10.73
CA ALA A 164 -13.66 13.13 -11.72
C ALA A 164 -14.65 12.25 -12.50
N ILE A 165 -14.27 11.03 -12.90
CA ILE A 165 -15.15 10.06 -13.56
C ILE A 165 -16.35 9.73 -12.66
N LEU A 166 -16.10 9.37 -11.39
CA LEU A 166 -17.16 9.00 -10.45
C LEU A 166 -18.13 10.15 -10.18
N ILE A 167 -17.62 11.38 -10.06
CA ILE A 167 -18.44 12.58 -9.90
C ILE A 167 -19.27 12.83 -11.16
N CYS A 168 -18.71 12.72 -12.36
CA CYS A 168 -19.45 12.82 -13.62
C CYS A 168 -20.61 11.81 -13.68
N LEU A 169 -20.34 10.55 -13.34
CA LEU A 169 -21.34 9.48 -13.32
C LEU A 169 -22.45 9.73 -12.31
N SER A 170 -22.12 10.32 -11.15
CA SER A 170 -23.12 10.68 -10.15
C SER A 170 -24.17 11.64 -10.72
N HIS A 171 -23.80 12.50 -11.67
CA HIS A 171 -24.64 13.54 -12.27
C HIS A 171 -25.40 13.12 -13.54
N LEU A 172 -25.10 11.95 -14.10
CA LEU A 172 -25.81 11.45 -15.29
C LEU A 172 -27.26 11.06 -14.96
N LYS A 173 -28.15 11.31 -15.91
CA LYS A 173 -29.55 10.88 -15.86
C LYS A 173 -29.74 9.62 -16.69
N GLU A 174 -30.75 8.82 -16.36
CA GLU A 174 -31.10 7.57 -17.06
C GLU A 174 -31.08 7.65 -18.61
N PRO A 175 -31.73 8.63 -19.27
CA PRO A 175 -31.71 8.70 -20.74
C PRO A 175 -30.33 9.00 -21.32
N GLU A 176 -29.46 9.67 -20.57
CA GLU A 176 -28.09 9.96 -21.02
C GLU A 176 -27.21 8.73 -20.87
N ILE A 177 -27.39 7.97 -19.79
CA ILE A 177 -26.70 6.69 -19.57
C ILE A 177 -27.04 5.75 -20.72
N GLU A 178 -28.32 5.59 -21.04
CA GLU A 178 -28.74 4.69 -22.13
C GLU A 178 -28.19 5.13 -23.49
N SER A 179 -28.13 6.44 -23.75
CA SER A 179 -27.58 6.98 -25.01
C SER A 179 -26.08 6.74 -25.21
N CYS A 180 -25.29 6.55 -24.15
CA CYS A 180 -23.84 6.36 -24.25
C CYS A 180 -23.34 5.06 -23.63
N ARG A 181 -24.25 4.16 -23.24
CA ARG A 181 -23.98 2.92 -22.50
C ARG A 181 -22.88 2.07 -23.11
N GLN A 182 -22.99 1.76 -24.40
CA GLN A 182 -22.05 0.87 -25.08
C GLN A 182 -20.62 1.45 -25.10
N GLU A 183 -20.49 2.74 -25.38
CA GLU A 183 -19.21 3.45 -25.43
C GLU A 183 -18.55 3.54 -24.05
N LEU A 184 -19.33 3.82 -23.00
CA LEU A 184 -18.84 3.83 -21.62
C LEU A 184 -18.37 2.44 -21.18
N LEU A 185 -19.11 1.38 -21.54
CA LEU A 185 -18.70 0.00 -21.23
C LEU A 185 -17.43 -0.40 -21.96
N THR A 186 -17.30 -0.09 -23.25
CA THR A 186 -16.08 -0.37 -24.02
C THR A 186 -14.87 0.34 -23.41
N SER A 187 -14.99 1.65 -23.14
CA SER A 187 -13.91 2.44 -22.55
C SER A 187 -13.55 1.98 -21.14
N MET A 188 -14.55 1.61 -20.33
CA MET A 188 -14.33 1.04 -19.01
C MET A 188 -13.55 -0.27 -19.08
N MET A 189 -13.94 -1.21 -19.96
CA MET A 189 -13.28 -2.51 -20.07
C MET A 189 -11.82 -2.39 -20.53
N GLU A 190 -11.55 -1.51 -21.50
CA GLU A 190 -10.19 -1.22 -21.94
C GLU A 190 -9.35 -0.60 -20.82
N GLY A 191 -9.93 0.32 -20.05
CA GLY A 191 -9.22 0.93 -18.93
C GLY A 191 -8.99 0.00 -17.75
N VAL A 192 -9.96 -0.86 -17.39
CA VAL A 192 -9.75 -1.89 -16.36
C VAL A 192 -8.59 -2.78 -16.71
N LYS A 193 -8.50 -3.23 -17.96
CA LYS A 193 -7.40 -4.05 -18.43
C LYS A 193 -6.06 -3.33 -18.20
N CYS A 194 -5.93 -2.08 -18.67
CA CYS A 194 -4.70 -1.31 -18.50
C CYS A 194 -4.31 -1.09 -17.03
N HIS A 195 -5.28 -0.85 -16.14
CA HIS A 195 -5.00 -0.66 -14.71
C HIS A 195 -4.62 -1.98 -14.03
N LEU A 196 -5.26 -3.09 -14.37
CA LEU A 196 -4.96 -4.42 -13.82
C LEU A 196 -3.59 -4.94 -14.26
N ASP A 197 -3.15 -4.58 -15.47
CA ASP A 197 -1.82 -4.91 -16.01
C ASP A 197 -0.69 -4.13 -15.31
N SER A 198 -1.00 -3.14 -14.46
CA SER A 198 0.01 -2.38 -13.71
C SER A 198 0.65 -3.21 -12.59
N ASN A 199 1.97 -3.09 -12.41
CA ASN A 199 2.68 -3.73 -11.29
C ASN A 199 2.43 -3.05 -9.94
N LEU A 200 1.94 -1.82 -9.93
CA LEU A 200 1.65 -1.08 -8.71
C LEU A 200 0.29 -1.49 -8.11
N PRO A 201 0.25 -2.04 -6.87
CA PRO A 201 -1.02 -2.45 -6.25
C PRO A 201 -2.04 -1.33 -6.12
N ARG A 202 -1.58 -0.10 -5.83
CA ARG A 202 -2.44 1.09 -5.71
C ARG A 202 -3.18 1.41 -7.00
N ILE A 203 -2.53 1.26 -8.16
CA ILE A 203 -3.14 1.49 -9.48
C ILE A 203 -4.16 0.39 -9.80
N ARG A 204 -3.80 -0.88 -9.62
CA ARG A 204 -4.75 -2.00 -9.82
C ARG A 204 -6.01 -1.84 -8.96
N ARG A 205 -5.84 -1.46 -7.69
CA ARG A 205 -6.94 -1.22 -6.75
C ARG A 205 -7.85 -0.09 -7.23
N LEU A 206 -7.29 1.05 -7.62
CA LEU A 206 -8.05 2.17 -8.18
C LEU A 206 -8.85 1.74 -9.42
N GLY A 207 -8.21 1.00 -10.32
CA GLY A 207 -8.82 0.41 -11.52
C GLY A 207 -10.07 -0.40 -11.21
N MET A 208 -9.95 -1.33 -10.25
CA MET A 208 -11.04 -2.18 -9.78
C MET A 208 -12.19 -1.37 -9.18
N ILE A 209 -11.91 -0.40 -8.30
CA ILE A 209 -12.94 0.41 -7.63
C ILE A 209 -13.72 1.26 -8.63
N VAL A 210 -13.01 1.95 -9.54
CA VAL A 210 -13.64 2.83 -10.53
C VAL A 210 -14.52 2.02 -11.48
N ALA A 211 -14.07 0.84 -11.92
CA ALA A 211 -14.85 0.02 -12.83
C ALA A 211 -16.02 -0.72 -12.19
N GLU A 212 -15.86 -1.20 -10.96
CA GLU A 212 -16.98 -1.71 -10.16
C GLU A 212 -18.05 -0.62 -10.01
N SER A 213 -17.62 0.60 -9.73
CA SER A 213 -18.51 1.77 -9.61
C SER A 213 -19.21 2.11 -10.93
N ILE A 214 -18.48 2.18 -12.05
CA ILE A 214 -19.06 2.41 -13.38
C ILE A 214 -20.06 1.30 -13.72
N SER A 215 -19.67 0.03 -13.56
CA SER A 215 -20.51 -1.12 -13.85
C SER A 215 -21.80 -1.10 -13.04
N SER A 216 -21.73 -0.73 -11.75
CA SER A 216 -22.91 -0.64 -10.87
C SER A 216 -23.88 0.46 -11.27
N LYS A 217 -23.36 1.56 -11.84
CA LYS A 217 -24.17 2.71 -12.25
C LYS A 217 -24.79 2.52 -13.63
N ILE A 218 -24.11 1.82 -14.53
CA ILE A 218 -24.53 1.62 -15.92
C ILE A 218 -25.40 0.36 -16.10
N ASN A 219 -25.14 -0.70 -15.32
CA ASN A 219 -25.89 -1.96 -15.41
C ASN A 219 -26.80 -2.13 -14.20
N THR A 220 -28.06 -1.74 -14.33
CA THR A 220 -29.11 -1.98 -13.33
C THR A 220 -29.62 -3.43 -13.36
N ASP A 221 -29.67 -4.06 -14.55
CA ASP A 221 -30.29 -5.38 -14.76
C ASP A 221 -29.30 -6.46 -15.28
N GLY A 222 -28.03 -6.12 -15.46
CA GLY A 222 -26.99 -7.00 -16.01
C GLY A 222 -25.95 -7.48 -14.97
N PRO A 223 -25.02 -8.38 -15.35
CA PRO A 223 -23.93 -8.79 -14.46
C PRO A 223 -23.04 -7.59 -14.12
N ILE A 224 -22.90 -7.30 -12.83
CA ILE A 224 -22.06 -6.23 -12.30
C ILE A 224 -20.67 -6.80 -12.01
N LEU A 225 -19.62 -6.09 -12.40
CA LEU A 225 -18.26 -6.43 -12.00
C LEU A 225 -18.13 -6.35 -10.48
N LYS A 226 -17.74 -7.44 -9.81
CA LYS A 226 -17.52 -7.49 -8.36
C LYS A 226 -16.06 -7.83 -8.07
N PHE A 227 -15.31 -6.87 -7.55
CA PHE A 227 -13.90 -7.04 -7.17
C PHE A 227 -13.68 -6.99 -5.65
N GLN A 228 -14.74 -6.84 -4.85
CA GLN A 228 -14.73 -6.59 -3.40
C GLN A 228 -13.89 -7.59 -2.57
N LEU A 229 -13.71 -8.82 -3.05
CA LEU A 229 -12.88 -9.84 -2.38
C LEU A 229 -11.37 -9.74 -2.73
N LYS A 230 -10.96 -8.81 -3.61
CA LYS A 230 -9.59 -8.70 -4.14
C LYS A 230 -8.83 -7.47 -3.63
N TYR A 231 -9.43 -6.62 -2.81
CA TYR A 231 -8.79 -5.45 -2.22
C TYR A 231 -9.31 -5.20 -0.80
N GLU A 232 -8.44 -4.65 0.05
CA GLU A 232 -8.82 -4.17 1.38
C GLU A 232 -9.73 -2.93 1.24
N GLU A 233 -10.75 -2.80 2.10
CA GLU A 233 -11.62 -1.62 2.14
C GLU A 233 -11.03 -0.50 3.00
N ASP A 234 -10.04 0.19 2.44
CA ASP A 234 -9.38 1.34 3.06
C ASP A 234 -10.25 2.62 3.02
N ASP A 235 -9.82 3.66 3.74
CA ASP A 235 -10.46 4.98 3.71
C ASP A 235 -10.52 5.59 2.31
N GLU A 236 -9.50 5.38 1.47
CA GLU A 236 -9.48 5.85 0.08
C GLU A 236 -10.58 5.18 -0.77
N ALA A 237 -10.79 3.88 -0.58
CA ALA A 237 -11.82 3.12 -1.31
C ALA A 237 -13.22 3.59 -0.90
N ARG A 238 -13.41 3.86 0.40
CA ARG A 238 -14.66 4.40 0.94
C ARG A 238 -14.93 5.81 0.43
N GLU A 239 -13.91 6.67 0.37
CA GLU A 239 -14.02 8.02 -0.22
C GLU A 239 -14.48 7.92 -1.68
N LEU A 240 -13.82 7.11 -2.51
CA LEU A 240 -14.16 6.96 -3.93
C LEU A 240 -15.59 6.47 -4.14
N LYS A 241 -16.01 5.41 -3.43
CA LYS A 241 -17.38 4.87 -3.52
C LYS A 241 -18.42 5.91 -3.10
N SER A 242 -18.12 6.76 -2.11
CA SER A 242 -19.05 7.82 -1.66
C SER A 242 -19.35 8.86 -2.74
N LEU A 243 -18.46 9.05 -3.73
CA LEU A 243 -18.63 10.05 -4.79
C LEU A 243 -19.77 9.73 -5.77
N LEU A 244 -20.23 8.48 -5.83
CA LEU A 244 -21.39 8.11 -6.66
C LEU A 244 -22.73 8.53 -6.06
N VAL A 245 -22.76 8.79 -4.74
CA VAL A 245 -23.97 9.19 -4.04
C VAL A 245 -24.08 10.71 -4.09
N GLN A 246 -25.13 11.23 -4.74
CA GLN A 246 -25.39 12.67 -4.71
C GLN A 246 -25.76 13.10 -3.28
N ALA A 247 -25.01 14.04 -2.71
CA ALA A 247 -25.40 14.68 -1.46
C ALA A 247 -26.73 15.44 -1.66
N PRO A 248 -27.72 15.28 -0.76
CA PRO A 248 -29.01 15.94 -0.92
C PRO A 248 -28.87 17.48 -0.97
N PRO A 249 -29.77 18.20 -1.69
CA PRO A 249 -29.62 19.63 -1.93
C PRO A 249 -29.70 20.53 -0.69
N PHE A 250 -30.06 20.01 0.48
CA PHE A 250 -30.25 20.79 1.71
C PHE A 250 -29.67 20.09 2.94
N CYS A 251 -28.41 20.36 3.24
CA CYS A 251 -27.91 20.27 4.61
C CYS A 251 -27.30 21.63 4.94
N VAL A 252 -28.02 22.40 5.76
CA VAL A 252 -27.48 23.59 6.42
C VAL A 252 -26.52 23.06 7.48
N ALA A 253 -25.24 23.40 7.38
CA ALA A 253 -24.27 23.07 8.41
C ALA A 253 -24.67 23.79 9.72
N PRO A 254 -24.66 23.13 10.88
CA PRO A 254 -24.70 23.83 12.15
C PRO A 254 -23.40 24.65 12.28
N SER A 255 -23.55 25.92 12.63
CA SER A 255 -22.44 26.81 13.02
C SER A 255 -21.63 26.20 14.18
N PRO A 256 -20.33 26.53 14.29
CA PRO A 256 -19.47 25.99 15.35
C PRO A 256 -19.97 26.45 16.72
N PRO A 257 -19.91 25.60 17.77
CA PRO A 257 -20.22 26.02 19.12
C PRO A 257 -19.06 26.83 19.70
N ASP A 258 -19.36 28.03 20.18
CA ASP A 258 -18.48 28.81 21.04
C ASP A 258 -18.19 28.04 22.33
N ASP A 259 -16.91 28.03 22.67
CA ASP A 259 -16.30 27.57 23.91
C ASP A 259 -16.75 28.49 25.06
N ASP A 260 -17.39 27.96 26.11
CA ASP A 260 -16.92 28.18 27.48
C ASP A 260 -17.68 27.37 28.55
N ARG A 261 -16.87 26.80 29.46
CA ARG A 261 -17.14 26.38 30.86
C ARG A 261 -17.41 24.90 31.22
N THR A 262 -16.30 24.22 31.53
CA THR A 262 -15.91 23.59 32.84
C THR A 262 -17.04 23.06 33.76
N GLU A 263 -16.99 21.87 34.39
CA GLU A 263 -15.89 21.10 34.98
C GLU A 263 -16.22 19.58 35.16
N LYS A 264 -15.16 18.75 35.13
CA LYS A 264 -14.81 17.59 36.00
C LYS A 264 -15.78 16.38 36.08
N ALA A 265 -15.39 15.22 35.52
CA ALA A 265 -14.47 14.17 36.04
C ALA A 265 -15.22 13.10 36.86
N ASP A 266 -15.36 11.88 36.33
CA ASP A 266 -14.54 10.73 36.74
C ASP A 266 -15.03 9.39 36.15
N ALA A 267 -14.02 8.59 35.77
CA ALA A 267 -13.86 7.14 35.90
C ALA A 267 -14.94 6.11 35.46
N ALA A 268 -14.42 5.15 34.67
CA ALA A 268 -14.58 3.69 34.79
C ALA A 268 -15.44 2.93 33.75
N LEU A 269 -14.87 1.77 33.40
CA LEU A 269 -15.14 0.83 32.32
C LEU A 269 -16.47 0.06 32.41
N PRO A 270 -16.94 -0.57 31.31
CA PRO A 270 -18.25 -1.21 31.22
C PRO A 270 -18.22 -2.69 31.64
N GLY A 271 -19.23 -3.10 32.41
CA GLY A 271 -19.54 -4.48 32.75
C GLY A 271 -20.99 -4.82 32.42
N VAL A 272 -21.14 -5.74 31.44
CA VAL A 272 -22.17 -6.78 31.28
C VAL A 272 -23.64 -6.43 31.60
N LEU A 273 -24.46 -6.44 30.55
CA LEU A 273 -25.92 -6.45 30.62
C LEU A 273 -26.44 -7.89 30.84
N GLU A 274 -27.06 -8.13 31.99
CA GLU A 274 -27.95 -9.28 32.21
C GLU A 274 -29.42 -8.92 31.97
N SER A 275 -30.10 -9.91 31.42
CA SER A 275 -31.51 -10.01 31.06
C SER A 275 -32.48 -9.94 32.26
N ASN A 276 -33.68 -9.42 31.98
CA ASN A 276 -34.71 -9.07 32.95
C ASN A 276 -35.69 -10.23 33.25
N LYS A 277 -35.72 -10.61 34.54
CA LYS A 277 -36.82 -11.06 35.43
C LYS A 277 -38.17 -11.58 34.86
N LYS A 278 -38.64 -12.67 35.48
CA LYS A 278 -39.83 -12.84 36.39
C LYS A 278 -40.28 -14.32 36.33
N SER A 279 -40.75 -15.05 37.35
CA SER A 279 -41.10 -14.83 38.76
C SER A 279 -41.40 -16.21 39.42
N HIS A 280 -41.18 -16.31 40.73
CA HIS A 280 -41.44 -17.37 41.75
C HIS A 280 -42.90 -17.93 41.84
N PRO A 281 -43.28 -18.82 42.82
CA PRO A 281 -42.52 -19.72 43.74
C PRO A 281 -43.13 -21.16 43.94
N ALA A 282 -42.39 -21.97 44.72
CA ALA A 282 -42.85 -22.88 45.81
C ALA A 282 -42.58 -24.40 45.63
N ALA A 283 -41.86 -24.95 46.62
CA ALA A 283 -41.44 -26.35 46.80
C ALA A 283 -42.54 -27.17 47.57
N PRO A 284 -42.32 -28.42 48.07
CA PRO A 284 -41.20 -29.38 47.93
C PRO A 284 -41.65 -30.87 47.71
N VAL A 285 -40.67 -31.80 47.77
CA VAL A 285 -40.70 -33.21 48.26
C VAL A 285 -40.35 -34.31 47.22
N LYS A 286 -39.39 -35.18 47.63
CA LYS A 286 -38.75 -36.35 46.98
C LYS A 286 -39.61 -37.65 47.12
N PRO A 287 -39.11 -38.88 46.87
CA PRO A 287 -38.53 -39.53 45.68
C PRO A 287 -39.27 -40.87 45.36
N GLU A 288 -38.67 -41.72 44.48
CA GLU A 288 -38.96 -43.15 44.22
C GLU A 288 -40.18 -43.41 43.30
N GLU A 289 -40.27 -44.42 42.44
CA GLU A 289 -39.42 -45.43 41.79
C GLU A 289 -40.33 -46.03 40.69
N GLU A 290 -39.74 -46.53 39.60
CA GLU A 290 -40.21 -47.54 38.65
C GLU A 290 -41.72 -47.69 38.30
N SER A 291 -42.05 -47.53 37.01
CA SER A 291 -43.04 -48.41 36.36
C SER A 291 -42.74 -48.59 34.88
N ASP A 292 -42.42 -49.82 34.51
CA ASP A 292 -42.44 -50.36 33.15
C ASP A 292 -43.70 -49.97 32.37
N ALA A 293 -43.51 -49.49 31.14
CA ALA A 293 -44.50 -49.61 30.09
C ALA A 293 -43.77 -50.01 28.80
N GLU A 294 -43.86 -51.31 28.55
CA GLU A 294 -43.54 -51.99 27.31
C GLU A 294 -44.27 -51.39 26.08
N LEU A 295 -43.49 -51.20 25.01
CA LEU A 295 -43.85 -51.30 23.58
C LEU A 295 -44.66 -50.16 22.92
N ASP A 296 -44.02 -49.39 22.04
CA ASP A 296 -44.25 -49.53 20.59
C ASP A 296 -43.04 -49.02 19.79
N SER A 297 -42.60 -49.81 18.83
CA SER A 297 -41.42 -49.63 18.00
C SER A 297 -41.87 -49.03 16.67
N ASP A 298 -41.72 -47.71 16.50
CA ASP A 298 -41.87 -47.08 15.18
C ASP A 298 -40.76 -46.02 14.97
N ASP A 299 -39.68 -46.47 14.33
CA ASP A 299 -38.99 -45.82 13.20
C ASP A 299 -38.72 -44.31 13.19
N ASP A 300 -38.39 -43.70 14.33
CA ASP A 300 -37.60 -42.46 14.32
C ASP A 300 -36.11 -42.83 14.31
N LEU A 301 -35.46 -42.76 13.13
CA LEU A 301 -34.00 -42.80 13.01
C LEU A 301 -33.41 -41.58 13.75
N ILE A 302 -33.19 -41.73 15.05
CA ILE A 302 -32.43 -40.76 15.85
C ILE A 302 -31.00 -40.80 15.30
N PRO A 303 -30.44 -39.66 14.82
CA PRO A 303 -29.03 -39.61 14.49
C PRO A 303 -28.23 -40.07 15.70
N TYR A 304 -27.32 -41.04 15.51
CA TYR A 304 -26.46 -41.52 16.58
C TYR A 304 -25.79 -40.34 17.29
N ASP A 305 -25.78 -40.36 18.62
CA ASP A 305 -25.10 -39.37 19.44
C ASP A 305 -23.58 -39.53 19.28
N MET A 306 -23.02 -38.71 18.39
CA MET A 306 -21.58 -38.62 18.10
C MET A 306 -20.85 -37.72 19.12
N SER A 307 -21.47 -37.35 20.26
CA SER A 307 -20.83 -36.48 21.25
C SER A 307 -19.65 -37.13 21.99
N GLU A 308 -19.56 -38.47 21.99
CA GLU A 308 -18.41 -39.22 22.49
C GLU A 308 -17.36 -39.54 21.41
N ASP A 309 -17.65 -39.25 20.13
CA ASP A 309 -16.71 -39.43 19.04
C ASP A 309 -15.59 -38.38 19.12
N LYS A 310 -14.47 -38.81 19.69
CA LYS A 310 -13.27 -38.01 19.79
C LYS A 310 -12.54 -38.08 18.46
N GLU A 311 -12.48 -36.97 17.72
CA GLU A 311 -11.59 -36.86 16.55
C GLU A 311 -10.19 -37.36 16.94
N LEU A 312 -9.77 -38.46 16.33
CA LEU A 312 -8.43 -39.00 16.54
C LEU A 312 -7.46 -37.97 15.99
N LYS A 313 -6.84 -37.17 16.88
CA LYS A 313 -5.79 -36.23 16.49
C LYS A 313 -4.71 -37.00 15.73
N THR A 314 -4.70 -36.83 14.41
CA THR A 314 -3.76 -37.51 13.53
C THR A 314 -2.35 -37.11 13.94
N LYS A 315 -1.55 -38.11 14.36
CA LYS A 315 -0.20 -37.86 14.86
C LYS A 315 0.68 -37.41 13.69
N ALA A 316 1.24 -36.22 13.80
CA ALA A 316 2.21 -35.72 12.83
C ALA A 316 3.46 -36.61 12.80
N PRO A 317 4.13 -36.76 11.64
CA PRO A 317 5.35 -37.55 11.53
C PRO A 317 6.48 -37.00 12.41
N VAL A 318 7.34 -37.91 12.90
CA VAL A 318 8.47 -37.56 13.78
C VAL A 318 9.78 -37.47 13.01
N TYR A 319 9.91 -38.13 11.86
CA TYR A 319 11.10 -38.11 11.02
C TYR A 319 10.88 -37.34 9.73
N ILE A 320 11.95 -36.67 9.24
CA ILE A 320 11.91 -35.87 8.02
C ILE A 320 11.65 -36.76 6.78
N ARG A 321 12.15 -38.00 6.79
CA ARG A 321 11.93 -38.96 5.70
C ARG A 321 10.46 -39.36 5.60
N ASP A 322 9.80 -39.58 6.74
CA ASP A 322 8.35 -39.83 6.77
C ASP A 322 7.57 -38.65 6.19
N CYS A 323 8.00 -37.40 6.44
CA CYS A 323 7.37 -36.24 5.83
C CYS A 323 7.49 -36.26 4.29
N ILE A 324 8.63 -36.68 3.74
CA ILE A 324 8.83 -36.79 2.29
C ILE A 324 7.86 -37.81 1.68
N GLU A 325 7.72 -38.97 2.32
CA GLU A 325 6.80 -40.03 1.88
C GLU A 325 5.34 -39.56 1.93
N VAL A 326 4.94 -38.91 3.02
CA VAL A 326 3.58 -38.39 3.19
C VAL A 326 3.27 -37.30 2.16
N LEU A 327 4.15 -36.33 1.99
CA LEU A 327 3.92 -35.21 1.07
C LEU A 327 3.87 -35.63 -0.40
N THR A 328 4.59 -36.69 -0.77
CA THR A 328 4.68 -37.17 -2.16
C THR A 328 3.60 -38.21 -2.50
N GLY A 329 3.19 -39.04 -1.53
CA GLY A 329 2.42 -40.26 -1.82
C GLY A 329 1.22 -40.56 -0.91
N SER A 330 0.91 -39.76 0.12
CA SER A 330 -0.27 -40.07 0.96
C SER A 330 -1.59 -39.64 0.31
N GLU A 331 -2.55 -40.55 0.32
CA GLU A 331 -3.97 -40.28 0.07
C GLU A 331 -4.69 -39.81 1.35
N ASP A 332 -4.08 -40.06 2.52
CA ASP A 332 -4.58 -39.62 3.82
C ASP A 332 -4.39 -38.09 3.98
N VAL A 333 -5.50 -37.38 3.88
CA VAL A 333 -5.60 -35.91 3.94
C VAL A 333 -5.23 -35.38 5.32
N ASP A 334 -5.71 -36.00 6.39
CA ASP A 334 -5.47 -35.54 7.76
C ASP A 334 -3.99 -35.69 8.14
N LYS A 335 -3.35 -36.77 7.70
CA LYS A 335 -1.89 -36.95 7.84
C LYS A 335 -1.11 -35.93 7.03
N TRP A 336 -1.55 -35.62 5.82
CA TRP A 336 -0.90 -34.62 4.97
C TRP A 336 -0.97 -33.22 5.61
N GLU A 337 -2.14 -32.80 6.08
CA GLU A 337 -2.34 -31.53 6.76
C GLU A 337 -1.51 -31.43 8.06
N ALA A 338 -1.54 -32.47 8.89
CA ALA A 338 -0.73 -32.53 10.10
C ALA A 338 0.79 -32.43 9.78
N THR A 339 1.22 -32.98 8.66
CA THR A 339 2.62 -32.92 8.19
C THR A 339 3.00 -31.52 7.77
N VAL A 340 2.19 -30.84 6.95
CA VAL A 340 2.45 -29.47 6.50
C VAL A 340 2.57 -28.51 7.70
N LYS A 341 1.67 -28.63 8.69
CA LYS A 341 1.70 -27.81 9.91
C LYS A 341 2.92 -28.09 10.80
N ALA A 342 3.40 -29.34 10.85
CA ALA A 342 4.52 -29.73 11.71
C ALA A 342 5.90 -29.52 11.08
N LEU A 343 6.00 -29.48 9.75
CA LEU A 343 7.24 -29.57 8.98
C LEU A 343 8.28 -28.53 9.37
N GLU A 344 7.90 -27.26 9.45
CA GLU A 344 8.78 -26.16 9.83
C GLU A 344 9.46 -26.43 11.19
N SER A 345 8.66 -26.86 12.17
CA SER A 345 9.16 -27.15 13.52
C SER A 345 10.10 -28.35 13.54
N LEU A 346 9.85 -29.34 12.68
CA LEU A 346 10.62 -30.57 12.62
C LEU A 346 12.00 -30.33 11.98
N VAL A 347 12.03 -29.57 10.89
CA VAL A 347 13.26 -29.14 10.21
C VAL A 347 14.18 -28.39 11.17
N ARG A 348 13.64 -27.41 11.90
CA ARG A 348 14.45 -26.62 12.86
C ARG A 348 14.97 -27.44 14.05
N LYS A 349 14.24 -28.48 14.47
CA LYS A 349 14.67 -29.36 15.58
C LYS A 349 15.76 -30.34 15.16
N ASN A 350 15.78 -30.76 13.89
CA ASN A 350 16.66 -31.81 13.39
C ASN A 350 17.51 -31.33 12.18
N PRO A 351 18.46 -30.38 12.38
CA PRO A 351 19.22 -29.79 11.27
C PRO A 351 20.15 -30.80 10.57
N ALA A 352 20.72 -31.76 11.32
CA ALA A 352 21.59 -32.79 10.74
C ALA A 352 20.84 -33.70 9.76
N ALA A 353 19.69 -34.23 10.19
CA ALA A 353 18.83 -35.05 9.32
C ALA A 353 18.27 -34.24 8.14
N THR A 354 18.00 -32.94 8.33
CA THR A 354 17.54 -32.07 7.23
C THR A 354 18.60 -31.95 6.14
N ARG A 355 19.89 -31.79 6.50
CA ARG A 355 20.98 -31.64 5.53
C ARG A 355 21.15 -32.84 4.60
N GLU A 356 20.79 -34.04 5.04
CA GLU A 356 20.86 -35.25 4.21
C GLU A 356 19.85 -35.26 3.06
N VAL A 357 18.72 -34.55 3.21
CA VAL A 357 17.58 -34.55 2.28
C VAL A 357 17.12 -33.15 1.91
N SER A 358 17.96 -32.13 2.12
CA SER A 358 17.60 -30.71 2.05
C SER A 358 17.10 -30.31 0.66
N VAL A 359 17.81 -30.71 -0.39
CA VAL A 359 17.48 -30.40 -1.79
C VAL A 359 16.21 -31.13 -2.23
N GLU A 360 16.04 -32.39 -1.85
CA GLU A 360 14.85 -33.18 -2.18
C GLU A 360 13.61 -32.58 -1.51
N LEU A 361 13.71 -32.25 -0.23
CA LEU A 361 12.62 -31.62 0.51
C LEU A 361 12.30 -30.23 -0.05
N ALA A 362 13.31 -29.42 -0.39
CA ALA A 362 13.09 -28.13 -1.05
C ALA A 362 12.38 -28.26 -2.40
N LYS A 363 12.70 -29.29 -3.18
CA LYS A 363 12.00 -29.62 -4.43
C LYS A 363 10.54 -29.97 -4.18
N ILE A 364 10.24 -30.82 -3.20
CA ILE A 364 8.86 -31.19 -2.87
C ILE A 364 8.05 -29.97 -2.44
N ILE A 365 8.59 -29.15 -1.53
CA ILE A 365 7.89 -27.97 -1.01
C ILE A 365 7.65 -26.91 -2.09
N LEU A 366 8.58 -26.72 -3.03
CA LEU A 366 8.41 -25.79 -4.14
C LEU A 366 7.25 -26.17 -5.09
N HIS A 367 6.98 -27.48 -5.23
CA HIS A 367 5.91 -28.02 -6.08
C HIS A 367 4.68 -28.43 -5.28
N LEU A 368 4.65 -28.11 -3.97
CA LEU A 368 3.55 -28.52 -3.11
C LEU A 368 2.31 -27.67 -3.42
N GLU A 369 1.30 -28.34 -3.95
CA GLU A 369 -0.02 -27.78 -4.21
C GLU A 369 -0.97 -28.05 -3.03
N GLU A 370 -1.94 -27.16 -2.86
CA GLU A 370 -2.93 -27.26 -1.79
C GLU A 370 -3.95 -28.35 -2.14
N LYS A 371 -3.91 -29.47 -1.41
CA LYS A 371 -4.89 -30.57 -1.58
C LYS A 371 -6.21 -30.30 -0.85
N THR A 372 -6.16 -29.54 0.24
CA THR A 372 -7.30 -29.17 1.09
C THR A 372 -7.20 -27.73 1.52
N CYS A 373 -8.34 -27.08 1.77
CA CYS A 373 -8.41 -25.70 2.23
C CYS A 373 -7.82 -25.56 3.64
N ILE A 374 -6.51 -25.32 3.72
CA ILE A 374 -5.80 -25.11 4.99
C ILE A 374 -5.59 -23.60 5.15
N GLU A 375 -6.08 -23.06 6.26
CA GLU A 375 -5.83 -21.67 6.61
C GLU A 375 -4.31 -21.39 6.65
N GLY A 376 -3.87 -20.42 5.84
CA GLY A 376 -2.46 -20.02 5.78
C GLY A 376 -1.53 -21.02 5.10
N PHE A 377 -2.02 -21.91 4.23
CA PHE A 377 -1.19 -22.90 3.52
C PHE A 377 0.05 -22.29 2.86
N ALA A 378 -0.11 -21.18 2.14
CA ALA A 378 0.99 -20.49 1.47
C ALA A 378 2.09 -20.01 2.46
N GLU A 379 1.69 -19.52 3.63
CA GLU A 379 2.62 -19.09 4.69
C GLU A 379 3.34 -20.29 5.31
N LEU A 380 2.61 -21.39 5.59
CA LEU A 380 3.20 -22.63 6.11
C LEU A 380 4.24 -23.20 5.14
N ARG A 381 3.89 -23.26 3.85
CA ARG A 381 4.80 -23.70 2.77
C ARG A 381 6.05 -22.82 2.72
N GLN A 382 5.89 -21.50 2.70
CA GLN A 382 7.00 -20.54 2.67
C GLN A 382 7.89 -20.70 3.90
N ARG A 383 7.32 -20.75 5.11
CA ARG A 383 8.08 -20.90 6.36
C ARG A 383 8.84 -22.22 6.44
N ALA A 384 8.24 -23.31 5.96
CA ALA A 384 8.94 -24.59 5.85
C ALA A 384 10.12 -24.49 4.87
N GLN A 385 9.92 -23.86 3.70
CA GLN A 385 10.99 -23.70 2.71
C GLN A 385 12.14 -22.81 3.21
N VAL A 386 11.82 -21.73 3.95
CA VAL A 386 12.80 -20.89 4.65
C VAL A 386 13.56 -21.68 5.71
N ALA A 387 12.88 -22.52 6.51
CA ALA A 387 13.53 -23.37 7.51
C ALA A 387 14.51 -24.38 6.88
N ILE A 388 14.17 -24.93 5.70
CA ILE A 388 15.05 -25.84 4.97
C ILE A 388 16.28 -25.10 4.43
N LEU A 389 16.07 -23.94 3.81
CA LEU A 389 17.14 -23.11 3.26
C LEU A 389 18.08 -22.60 4.35
N THR A 390 17.59 -22.26 5.54
CA THR A 390 18.45 -21.84 6.66
C THR A 390 19.22 -23.01 7.29
N ALA A 391 18.71 -24.24 7.23
CA ALA A 391 19.40 -25.44 7.73
C ALA A 391 20.58 -25.86 6.84
N ASP A 392 20.46 -25.67 5.53
CA ASP A 392 21.46 -26.02 4.52
C ASP A 392 21.56 -24.98 3.37
N PRO A 393 22.15 -23.79 3.62
CA PRO A 393 22.01 -22.65 2.71
C PRO A 393 22.63 -22.82 1.33
N ILE A 394 23.78 -23.48 1.23
CA ILE A 394 24.54 -23.55 -0.04
C ILE A 394 23.83 -24.41 -1.09
N PRO A 395 23.55 -25.71 -0.85
CA PRO A 395 22.94 -26.55 -1.88
C PRO A 395 21.51 -26.15 -2.20
N VAL A 396 20.74 -25.71 -1.20
CA VAL A 396 19.35 -25.28 -1.41
C VAL A 396 19.28 -23.95 -2.17
N ALA A 397 20.14 -22.96 -1.85
CA ALA A 397 20.20 -21.72 -2.64
C ALA A 397 20.61 -21.97 -4.09
N LYS A 398 21.60 -22.83 -4.33
CA LYS A 398 22.01 -23.23 -5.70
C LYS A 398 20.86 -23.89 -6.47
N TYR A 399 20.10 -24.75 -5.82
CA TYR A 399 18.91 -25.37 -6.43
C TYR A 399 17.86 -24.31 -6.78
N LEU A 400 17.43 -23.49 -5.82
CA LEU A 400 16.36 -22.51 -6.00
C LEU A 400 16.71 -21.45 -7.06
N THR A 401 17.94 -20.92 -7.04
CA THR A 401 18.40 -19.94 -8.04
C THR A 401 18.49 -20.55 -9.45
N SER A 402 18.85 -21.83 -9.56
CA SER A 402 18.76 -22.56 -10.83
C SER A 402 17.31 -22.75 -11.29
N GLN A 403 16.37 -23.02 -10.38
CA GLN A 403 14.96 -23.21 -10.75
C GLN A 403 14.30 -21.91 -11.21
N PHE A 404 14.71 -20.76 -10.67
CA PHE A 404 14.19 -19.45 -11.09
C PHE A 404 14.31 -19.24 -12.61
N TYR A 405 15.45 -19.62 -13.20
CA TYR A 405 15.74 -19.51 -14.64
C TYR A 405 15.36 -20.75 -15.47
N SER A 406 14.58 -21.67 -14.91
CA SER A 406 14.18 -22.88 -15.64
C SER A 406 12.81 -22.73 -16.32
N LEU A 407 12.56 -23.53 -17.37
CA LEU A 407 11.41 -23.37 -18.28
C LEU A 407 10.06 -23.69 -17.64
N ASN A 408 10.00 -24.69 -16.75
CA ASN A 408 8.75 -25.32 -16.34
C ASN A 408 8.19 -24.80 -15.01
N TYR A 409 8.25 -23.48 -14.77
CA TYR A 409 7.73 -22.86 -13.55
C TYR A 409 6.81 -21.69 -13.85
N SER A 410 5.77 -21.56 -13.03
CA SER A 410 4.87 -20.41 -13.05
C SER A 410 5.56 -19.14 -12.52
N LEU A 411 5.08 -17.97 -12.94
CA LEU A 411 5.55 -16.69 -12.40
C LEU A 411 5.37 -16.60 -10.88
N ARG A 412 4.30 -17.20 -10.34
CA ARG A 412 4.05 -17.27 -8.89
C ARG A 412 5.15 -18.04 -8.17
N GLN A 413 5.53 -19.21 -8.67
CA GLN A 413 6.62 -20.00 -8.07
C GLN A 413 7.96 -19.27 -8.16
N ARG A 414 8.24 -18.55 -9.25
CA ARG A 414 9.46 -17.73 -9.37
C ARG A 414 9.50 -16.61 -8.34
N VAL A 415 8.37 -15.95 -8.07
CA VAL A 415 8.27 -14.95 -6.99
C VAL A 415 8.42 -15.60 -5.62
N ASP A 416 7.79 -16.76 -5.38
CA ASP A 416 7.94 -17.50 -4.13
C ASP A 416 9.41 -17.90 -3.88
N ILE A 417 10.16 -18.28 -4.92
CA ILE A 417 11.62 -18.55 -4.82
C ILE A 417 12.37 -17.31 -4.33
N LEU A 418 12.12 -16.14 -4.93
CA LEU A 418 12.78 -14.90 -4.53
C LEU A 418 12.44 -14.51 -3.08
N ASP A 419 11.19 -14.68 -2.68
CA ASP A 419 10.75 -14.40 -1.31
C ASP A 419 11.42 -15.33 -0.29
N VAL A 420 11.48 -16.63 -0.58
CA VAL A 420 12.16 -17.60 0.29
C VAL A 420 13.65 -17.27 0.43
N LEU A 421 14.33 -16.91 -0.66
CA LEU A 421 15.74 -16.52 -0.64
C LEU A 421 15.98 -15.28 0.24
N VAL A 422 15.14 -14.25 0.11
CA VAL A 422 15.24 -13.02 0.91
C VAL A 422 14.93 -13.29 2.37
N LEU A 423 13.84 -13.99 2.69
CA LEU A 423 13.44 -14.29 4.06
C LEU A 423 14.49 -15.17 4.78
N ALA A 424 15.08 -16.15 4.09
CA ALA A 424 16.16 -16.95 4.66
C ALA A 424 17.44 -16.12 4.87
N ALA A 425 17.79 -15.24 3.93
CA ALA A 425 18.92 -14.32 4.13
C ALA A 425 18.68 -13.38 5.33
N GLN A 426 17.44 -12.93 5.52
CA GLN A 426 17.06 -12.14 6.70
C GLN A 426 17.26 -12.93 8.00
N GLU A 427 16.76 -14.18 8.06
CA GLU A 427 16.94 -15.06 9.23
C GLU A 427 18.42 -15.34 9.53
N LEU A 428 19.26 -15.52 8.50
CA LEU A 428 20.71 -15.75 8.64
C LEU A 428 21.49 -14.49 9.03
N SER A 429 21.01 -13.31 8.65
CA SER A 429 21.66 -12.02 8.95
C SER A 429 21.33 -11.48 10.34
N CYS A 430 20.19 -11.87 10.91
CA CYS A 430 19.74 -11.37 12.19
C CYS A 430 20.45 -12.08 13.36
N PRO A 431 20.91 -11.34 14.40
CA PRO A 431 21.42 -11.95 15.61
C PRO A 431 20.31 -12.79 16.26
N LYS A 432 20.52 -14.11 16.37
CA LYS A 432 19.59 -14.99 17.06
C LYS A 432 19.54 -14.60 18.55
N SER A 433 18.54 -13.81 18.96
CA SER A 433 18.23 -13.63 20.37
C SER A 433 17.67 -14.97 20.88
N GLN A 434 18.53 -15.85 21.39
CA GLN A 434 18.07 -17.05 22.06
C GLN A 434 17.38 -16.66 23.37
N GLY A 435 16.09 -16.34 23.27
CA GLY A 435 15.15 -16.38 24.38
C GLY A 435 14.89 -17.84 24.77
N LYS A 436 15.85 -18.46 25.45
CA LYS A 436 15.60 -19.56 26.39
C LYS A 436 16.53 -19.37 27.58
N THR A 437 15.98 -18.87 28.68
CA THR A 437 16.50 -19.08 30.02
C THR A 437 16.61 -20.59 30.26
N LYS A 438 17.74 -21.17 29.86
CA LYS A 438 18.24 -22.42 30.39
C LYS A 438 19.50 -22.07 31.16
N HIS A 439 19.46 -22.34 32.45
CA HIS A 439 20.59 -22.28 33.36
C HIS A 439 21.84 -22.92 32.72
N PRO A 440 23.01 -22.26 32.74
CA PRO A 440 24.25 -22.92 32.42
C PRO A 440 24.67 -23.73 33.66
N ASP A 441 24.42 -25.04 33.63
CA ASP A 441 25.24 -25.99 34.36
C ASP A 441 26.33 -26.49 33.39
N GLY A 442 27.59 -26.27 33.75
CA GLY A 442 28.71 -26.38 32.81
C GLY A 442 29.96 -25.63 33.27
N GLN A 443 30.44 -26.01 34.46
CA GLN A 443 31.80 -25.91 35.01
C GLN A 443 32.86 -25.10 34.22
N LYS A 444 33.30 -23.98 34.82
CA LYS A 444 34.69 -23.51 34.73
C LYS A 444 35.41 -23.91 36.03
N PRO A 445 36.67 -24.37 35.99
CA PRO A 445 37.37 -24.84 37.17
C PRO A 445 37.75 -23.63 38.04
N CYS A 446 37.27 -23.60 39.28
CA CYS A 446 37.78 -22.71 40.30
C CYS A 446 38.00 -23.52 41.59
N ILE A 447 39.09 -23.20 42.27
CA ILE A 447 39.73 -23.95 43.34
C ILE A 447 38.77 -24.18 44.52
N GLN A 448 38.78 -25.40 45.04
CA GLN A 448 37.98 -25.85 46.19
C GLN A 448 38.43 -25.17 47.50
N LEU A 449 37.47 -24.64 48.25
CA LEU A 449 37.57 -24.41 49.69
C LEU A 449 36.20 -24.78 50.33
N LEU A 450 36.27 -25.62 51.35
CA LEU A 450 35.18 -26.25 52.12
C LEU A 450 34.44 -25.24 53.05
N PRO A 451 33.31 -25.63 53.70
CA PRO A 451 32.02 -24.94 53.58
C PRO A 451 31.66 -24.06 54.79
N GLY A 452 30.82 -23.05 54.56
CA GLY A 452 30.26 -22.21 55.63
C GLY A 452 28.99 -21.47 55.22
N SER A 453 27.86 -21.95 55.75
CA SER A 453 26.56 -21.29 56.04
C SER A 453 25.94 -20.30 55.03
N ASP A 454 24.71 -20.64 54.62
CA ASP A 454 23.76 -19.86 53.85
C ASP A 454 23.53 -18.42 54.37
N SER A 455 23.97 -17.40 53.60
CA SER A 455 23.43 -16.02 53.66
C SER A 455 23.80 -15.11 52.47
N SER A 456 24.34 -15.62 51.35
CA SER A 456 25.14 -14.79 50.43
C SER A 456 24.40 -14.00 49.33
N LYS A 457 23.07 -13.83 49.38
CA LYS A 457 22.32 -13.05 48.37
C LYS A 457 21.89 -11.64 48.79
N ASP A 458 21.94 -11.29 50.08
CA ASP A 458 21.49 -9.98 50.55
C ASP A 458 22.56 -8.88 50.50
N TRP A 459 23.84 -9.21 50.69
CA TRP A 459 24.90 -8.19 50.71
C TRP A 459 25.07 -7.48 49.36
N ARG A 460 24.85 -8.16 48.21
CA ARG A 460 24.98 -7.55 46.88
C ARG A 460 23.93 -6.47 46.64
N ARG A 461 22.69 -6.71 47.05
CA ARG A 461 21.60 -5.73 46.95
C ARG A 461 21.88 -4.50 47.82
N ILE A 462 22.36 -4.73 49.04
CA ILE A 462 22.73 -3.66 49.97
C ILE A 462 23.90 -2.83 49.43
N VAL A 463 24.88 -3.47 48.80
CA VAL A 463 26.02 -2.79 48.16
C VAL A 463 25.57 -1.99 46.93
N ASP A 464 24.71 -2.54 46.08
CA ASP A 464 24.18 -1.83 44.90
C ASP A 464 23.31 -0.61 45.28
N GLU A 465 22.53 -0.69 46.36
CA GLU A 465 21.78 0.45 46.90
C GLU A 465 22.71 1.52 47.49
N ARG A 466 23.80 1.11 48.16
CA ARG A 466 24.84 2.04 48.65
C ARG A 466 25.56 2.75 47.52
N ILE A 467 25.86 2.02 46.44
CA ILE A 467 26.51 2.60 45.25
C ILE A 467 25.55 3.56 44.56
N LYS A 468 24.27 3.21 44.41
CA LYS A 468 23.26 4.10 43.83
C LYS A 468 23.02 5.37 44.65
N SER A 469 22.98 5.27 45.98
CA SER A 469 22.77 6.43 46.86
C SER A 469 23.98 7.37 46.96
N LYS A 470 25.21 6.88 46.68
CA LYS A 470 26.44 7.68 46.73
C LYS A 470 26.93 8.17 45.36
N THR A 471 26.31 7.75 44.26
CA THR A 471 26.75 8.12 42.90
C THR A 471 25.86 9.22 42.32
N ARG A 472 26.39 10.45 42.26
CA ARG A 472 25.73 11.58 41.57
C ARG A 472 25.94 11.45 40.06
N ARG A 473 24.88 11.15 39.31
CA ARG A 473 24.94 11.01 37.83
C ARG A 473 24.68 12.36 37.16
N PHE A 474 25.64 12.85 36.38
CA PHE A 474 25.58 14.19 35.76
C PHE A 474 24.97 14.22 34.34
N ALA A 475 24.67 13.06 33.74
CA ALA A 475 23.86 12.97 32.53
C ALA A 475 23.40 11.52 32.35
N THR A 476 22.09 11.30 32.22
CA THR A 476 21.55 10.01 31.77
C THR A 476 21.44 10.09 30.25
N GLY A 477 22.51 9.73 29.53
CA GLY A 477 22.37 9.41 28.11
C GLY A 477 21.34 8.29 27.96
N ARG A 478 20.51 8.34 26.91
CA ARG A 478 19.56 7.26 26.59
C ARG A 478 20.34 5.93 26.64
N SER A 479 19.92 4.98 27.48
CA SER A 479 20.57 3.68 27.49
C SER A 479 20.26 3.02 26.15
N GLN A 480 21.22 3.07 25.24
CA GLN A 480 21.14 2.29 24.02
C GLN A 480 21.11 0.84 24.51
N VAL A 481 19.98 0.17 24.32
CA VAL A 481 19.88 -1.27 24.53
C VAL A 481 21.00 -1.86 23.68
N GLU A 482 22.03 -2.42 24.32
CA GLU A 482 23.08 -3.15 23.61
C GLU A 482 22.38 -4.24 22.81
N ARG A 483 22.25 -4.02 21.49
CA ARG A 483 21.70 -5.01 20.59
C ARG A 483 22.57 -6.26 20.73
N ALA A 484 21.93 -7.42 20.88
CA ALA A 484 22.62 -8.69 20.88
C ALA A 484 23.55 -8.74 19.67
N SER A 485 24.86 -8.69 19.90
CA SER A 485 25.87 -8.80 18.85
C SER A 485 26.02 -10.29 18.56
N GLY A 486 25.52 -10.72 17.40
CA GLY A 486 25.67 -12.08 16.89
C GLY A 486 26.44 -12.04 15.57
N PRO A 487 27.20 -13.10 15.23
CA PRO A 487 27.84 -13.19 13.93
C PRO A 487 26.77 -13.26 12.82
N ASN A 488 27.00 -12.54 11.73
CA ASN A 488 26.17 -12.63 10.53
C ASN A 488 26.45 -13.98 9.85
N GLU A 489 25.59 -14.98 10.04
CA GLU A 489 25.71 -16.31 9.43
C GLU A 489 25.56 -16.25 7.90
N PHE A 490 24.96 -15.18 7.37
CA PHE A 490 24.84 -14.95 5.93
C PHE A 490 26.20 -14.64 5.26
N ASN A 491 27.23 -14.23 6.03
CA ASN A 491 28.51 -13.78 5.48
C ASN A 491 29.19 -14.76 4.53
N SER A 492 29.27 -16.04 4.93
CA SER A 492 29.93 -17.07 4.11
C SER A 492 29.10 -17.54 2.92
N VAL A 493 27.80 -17.24 2.89
CA VAL A 493 26.86 -17.78 1.91
C VAL A 493 26.28 -16.72 0.96
N ALA A 494 26.42 -15.43 1.25
CA ALA A 494 25.81 -14.32 0.51
C ALA A 494 26.00 -14.41 -1.02
N GLY A 495 27.22 -14.73 -1.48
CA GLY A 495 27.52 -14.86 -2.91
C GLY A 495 26.72 -15.96 -3.62
N HIS A 496 26.31 -17.02 -2.91
CA HIS A 496 25.52 -18.12 -3.46
C HIS A 496 24.05 -17.75 -3.68
N PHE A 497 23.56 -16.74 -2.96
CA PHE A 497 22.21 -16.21 -3.12
C PHE A 497 22.17 -15.15 -4.23
N PHE A 498 23.20 -14.30 -4.27
CA PHE A 498 23.22 -13.09 -5.10
C PHE A 498 23.69 -13.32 -6.54
N PHE A 499 24.88 -13.88 -6.75
CA PHE A 499 25.49 -13.93 -8.09
C PHE A 499 24.72 -14.80 -9.10
N PRO A 500 24.17 -15.98 -8.74
CA PRO A 500 23.37 -16.75 -9.68
C PRO A 500 22.11 -16.02 -10.15
N LEU A 501 21.53 -15.16 -9.30
CA LEU A 501 20.34 -14.38 -9.63
C LEU A 501 20.64 -13.24 -10.61
N ILE A 502 21.81 -12.60 -10.53
CA ILE A 502 22.13 -11.42 -11.35
C ILE A 502 22.74 -11.79 -12.71
N GLN A 503 23.14 -13.04 -12.95
CA GLN A 503 23.94 -13.41 -14.13
C GLN A 503 23.15 -13.66 -15.42
N HIS A 504 21.86 -14.01 -15.32
CA HIS A 504 21.08 -14.53 -16.47
C HIS A 504 19.80 -13.75 -16.76
N PHE A 505 19.69 -12.53 -16.24
CA PHE A 505 18.48 -11.70 -16.40
C PHE A 505 18.23 -11.26 -17.85
N ASP A 506 19.27 -11.24 -18.68
CA ASP A 506 19.28 -10.79 -20.07
C ASP A 506 19.02 -11.91 -21.09
N ARG A 507 18.84 -13.15 -20.62
CA ARG A 507 18.61 -14.32 -21.48
C ARG A 507 17.12 -14.60 -21.61
N PRO A 508 16.47 -14.23 -22.74
CA PRO A 508 15.06 -14.56 -22.94
C PRO A 508 14.91 -16.06 -23.08
N LEU A 509 14.02 -16.65 -22.29
CA LEU A 509 13.51 -17.99 -22.52
C LEU A 509 12.20 -17.87 -23.29
N THR A 510 11.84 -18.90 -24.06
CA THR A 510 10.63 -18.91 -24.91
C THR A 510 9.33 -18.57 -24.17
N THR A 511 9.26 -18.84 -22.87
CA THR A 511 8.10 -18.59 -22.00
C THR A 511 8.41 -17.70 -20.80
N PHE A 512 9.60 -17.10 -20.76
CA PHE A 512 10.02 -16.25 -19.64
C PHE A 512 10.97 -15.17 -20.13
N ASP A 513 10.46 -13.95 -20.21
CA ASP A 513 11.18 -12.78 -20.71
C ASP A 513 11.12 -11.65 -19.68
N LEU A 514 12.16 -11.58 -18.85
CA LEU A 514 12.29 -10.57 -17.80
C LEU A 514 12.40 -9.15 -18.34
N LEU A 515 12.99 -8.96 -19.52
CA LEU A 515 13.19 -7.63 -20.13
C LEU A 515 12.01 -7.20 -21.01
N GLY A 516 11.13 -8.13 -21.38
CA GLY A 516 9.88 -7.87 -22.10
C GLY A 516 8.66 -7.90 -21.18
N GLU A 517 7.82 -8.91 -21.37
CA GLU A 517 6.48 -8.98 -20.76
C GLU A 517 6.50 -9.31 -19.25
N ASP A 518 7.51 -10.03 -18.76
CA ASP A 518 7.59 -10.47 -17.35
C ASP A 518 8.29 -9.46 -16.43
N HIS A 519 8.18 -8.17 -16.75
CA HIS A 519 8.82 -7.09 -16.00
C HIS A 519 8.36 -7.00 -14.54
N PHE A 520 7.20 -7.58 -14.18
CA PHE A 520 6.79 -7.72 -12.77
C PHE A 520 7.77 -8.60 -12.00
N VAL A 521 8.14 -9.75 -12.57
CA VAL A 521 9.11 -10.67 -11.97
C VAL A 521 10.49 -10.03 -11.96
N LEU A 522 10.86 -9.26 -12.99
CA LEU A 522 12.07 -8.44 -12.97
C LEU A 522 12.08 -7.46 -11.81
N GLY A 523 10.98 -6.73 -11.59
CA GLY A 523 10.85 -5.83 -10.44
C GLY A 523 11.05 -6.57 -9.12
N ARG A 524 10.42 -7.75 -8.94
CA ARG A 524 10.61 -8.59 -7.76
C ARG A 524 12.06 -9.06 -7.59
N LEU A 525 12.74 -9.43 -8.68
CA LEU A 525 14.15 -9.81 -8.69
C LEU A 525 15.03 -8.64 -8.25
N VAL A 526 14.81 -7.44 -8.80
CA VAL A 526 15.59 -6.24 -8.46
C VAL A 526 15.44 -5.88 -6.98
N HIS A 527 14.21 -5.88 -6.45
CA HIS A 527 13.96 -5.67 -5.02
C HIS A 527 14.60 -6.76 -4.15
N ALA A 528 14.57 -8.02 -4.58
CA ALA A 528 15.25 -9.11 -3.88
C ALA A 528 16.76 -8.91 -3.86
N LEU A 529 17.38 -8.53 -4.98
CA LEU A 529 18.82 -8.21 -5.06
C LEU A 529 19.19 -7.04 -4.15
N ALA A 530 18.37 -5.98 -4.11
CA ALA A 530 18.55 -4.86 -3.19
C ALA A 530 18.54 -5.33 -1.72
N MET A 531 17.62 -6.22 -1.35
CA MET A 531 17.56 -6.78 0.00
C MET A 531 18.72 -7.70 0.32
N LEU A 532 19.10 -8.60 -0.59
CA LEU A 532 20.27 -9.46 -0.39
C LEU A 532 21.56 -8.64 -0.22
N MET A 533 21.71 -7.56 -0.99
CA MET A 533 22.83 -6.61 -0.83
C MET A 533 22.80 -5.93 0.55
N TYR A 534 21.64 -5.47 0.99
CA TYR A 534 21.46 -4.85 2.31
C TYR A 534 21.75 -5.82 3.47
N LEU A 535 21.41 -7.09 3.32
CA LEU A 535 21.66 -8.11 4.36
C LEU A 535 23.11 -8.61 4.35
N ALA A 536 23.85 -8.33 3.27
CA ALA A 536 25.27 -8.63 3.09
C ALA A 536 26.21 -7.57 3.68
N VAL A 537 25.72 -6.67 4.55
CA VAL A 537 26.55 -5.73 5.30
C VAL A 537 27.63 -6.49 6.08
N ASN A 538 28.88 -5.99 6.04
CA ASN A 538 30.06 -6.57 6.67
C ASN A 538 30.47 -7.96 6.16
N THR A 539 30.08 -8.32 4.93
CA THR A 539 30.49 -9.59 4.32
C THR A 539 31.70 -9.42 3.41
N ALA A 540 32.49 -10.48 3.23
CA ALA A 540 33.69 -10.42 2.39
C ALA A 540 33.38 -10.17 0.91
N ALA A 541 32.18 -10.55 0.45
CA ALA A 541 31.75 -10.37 -0.93
C ALA A 541 31.07 -9.02 -1.20
N VAL A 542 30.89 -8.17 -0.18
CA VAL A 542 30.03 -6.97 -0.25
C VAL A 542 30.47 -6.00 -1.36
N THR A 543 31.77 -5.76 -1.53
CA THR A 543 32.28 -4.84 -2.57
C THR A 543 32.02 -5.38 -3.97
N ALA A 544 32.30 -6.67 -4.20
CA ALA A 544 32.04 -7.33 -5.49
C ALA A 544 30.54 -7.39 -5.81
N MET A 545 29.69 -7.65 -4.82
CA MET A 545 28.23 -7.61 -4.95
C MET A 545 27.75 -6.21 -5.29
N GLY A 546 28.28 -5.18 -4.62
CA GLY A 546 27.93 -3.78 -4.87
C GLY A 546 28.26 -3.34 -6.30
N LYS A 547 29.45 -3.69 -6.79
CA LYS A 547 29.86 -3.38 -8.17
C LYS A 547 28.95 -4.06 -9.20
N ALA A 548 28.73 -5.37 -9.08
CA ALA A 548 27.84 -6.10 -9.97
C ALA A 548 26.40 -5.55 -9.94
N LEU A 549 25.92 -5.11 -8.77
CA LEU A 549 24.60 -4.51 -8.64
C LEU A 549 24.49 -3.15 -9.33
N LEU A 550 25.53 -2.32 -9.29
CA LEU A 550 25.53 -1.03 -9.97
C LEU A 550 25.60 -1.19 -11.49
N GLU A 551 26.39 -2.14 -12.00
CA GLU A 551 26.40 -2.48 -13.43
C GLU A 551 25.01 -2.94 -13.90
N PHE A 552 24.35 -3.79 -13.11
CA PHE A 552 22.96 -4.20 -13.35
C PHE A 552 21.98 -3.03 -13.32
N VAL A 553 22.10 -2.12 -12.35
CA VAL A 553 21.29 -0.91 -12.28
C VAL A 553 21.50 -0.04 -13.52
N TRP A 554 22.75 0.11 -13.95
CA TRP A 554 23.09 0.93 -15.11
C TRP A 554 22.44 0.41 -16.39
N ALA A 555 22.37 -0.91 -16.57
CA ALA A 555 21.71 -1.54 -17.71
C ALA A 555 20.20 -1.27 -17.78
N LEU A 556 19.53 -1.12 -16.63
CA LEU A 556 18.06 -1.05 -16.54
C LEU A 556 17.50 0.33 -16.15
N ARG A 557 18.35 1.33 -15.93
CA ARG A 557 17.98 2.63 -15.34
C ARG A 557 16.84 3.40 -16.01
N PHE A 558 16.57 3.16 -17.30
CA PHE A 558 15.50 3.84 -18.06
C PHE A 558 14.28 2.95 -18.31
N HIS A 559 14.02 1.97 -17.44
CA HIS A 559 12.86 1.10 -17.56
C HIS A 559 11.53 1.87 -17.49
N THR A 560 10.57 1.47 -18.33
CA THR A 560 9.27 2.16 -18.45
C THR A 560 8.36 1.95 -17.24
N ASP A 561 8.41 0.76 -16.64
CA ASP A 561 7.66 0.42 -15.44
C ASP A 561 8.25 1.04 -14.16
N SER A 562 7.40 1.71 -13.38
CA SER A 562 7.81 2.40 -12.14
C SER A 562 8.22 1.43 -11.03
N TYR A 563 7.61 0.25 -10.94
CA TYR A 563 7.96 -0.71 -9.89
C TYR A 563 9.40 -1.24 -10.06
N VAL A 564 9.83 -1.47 -11.29
CA VAL A 564 11.24 -1.78 -11.61
C VAL A 564 12.15 -0.61 -11.23
N ARG A 565 11.82 0.63 -11.63
CA ARG A 565 12.63 1.81 -11.29
C ARG A 565 12.77 2.01 -9.77
N GLN A 566 11.70 1.82 -9.00
CA GLN A 566 11.74 1.85 -7.53
C GLN A 566 12.70 0.79 -6.97
N GLY A 567 12.73 -0.41 -7.57
CA GLY A 567 13.70 -1.45 -7.23
C GLY A 567 15.14 -1.03 -7.49
N LEU A 568 15.43 -0.45 -8.67
CA LEU A 568 16.77 0.01 -9.04
C LEU A 568 17.28 1.11 -8.12
N LEU A 569 16.41 2.05 -7.73
CA LEU A 569 16.74 3.08 -6.75
C LEU A 569 17.01 2.48 -5.36
N SER A 570 16.26 1.45 -4.98
CA SER A 570 16.49 0.70 -3.73
C SER A 570 17.81 -0.06 -3.77
N CYS A 571 18.24 -0.59 -4.93
CA CYS A 571 19.56 -1.18 -5.10
C CYS A 571 20.68 -0.17 -4.78
N ILE A 572 20.57 1.06 -5.29
CA ILE A 572 21.54 2.12 -4.96
C ILE A 572 21.55 2.38 -3.45
N SER A 573 20.38 2.50 -2.81
CA SER A 573 20.29 2.68 -1.35
C SER A 573 21.01 1.56 -0.61
N SER A 574 20.77 0.32 -1.01
CA SER A 574 21.40 -0.85 -0.41
C SER A 574 22.91 -0.85 -0.57
N VAL A 575 23.44 -0.46 -1.73
CA VAL A 575 24.90 -0.33 -1.95
C VAL A 575 25.49 0.74 -1.03
N LEU A 576 24.91 1.94 -1.01
CA LEU A 576 25.37 3.06 -0.19
C LEU A 576 25.34 2.78 1.32
N LEU A 577 24.42 1.93 1.77
CA LEU A 577 24.27 1.56 3.17
C LEU A 577 25.16 0.38 3.60
N SER A 578 25.57 -0.46 2.66
CA SER A 578 26.17 -1.78 2.98
C SER A 578 27.64 -1.90 2.63
N VAL A 579 28.09 -1.23 1.57
CA VAL A 579 29.51 -1.23 1.19
C VAL A 579 30.25 -0.20 2.06
N PRO A 580 31.42 -0.55 2.63
CA PRO A 580 32.26 0.40 3.34
C PRO A 580 32.63 1.62 2.48
N ALA A 581 32.70 2.79 3.11
CA ALA A 581 32.93 4.05 2.39
C ALA A 581 34.29 4.09 1.69
N GLU A 582 35.28 3.41 2.26
CA GLU A 582 36.63 3.29 1.70
C GLU A 582 36.59 2.53 0.37
N CYS A 583 35.92 1.37 0.34
CA CYS A 583 35.76 0.57 -0.88
C CYS A 583 34.92 1.28 -1.94
N LEU A 584 33.89 2.03 -1.53
CA LEU A 584 33.09 2.84 -2.46
C LEU A 584 33.92 3.90 -3.19
N LEU A 585 34.88 4.52 -2.49
CA LEU A 585 35.75 5.55 -3.06
C LEU A 585 36.89 4.99 -3.93
N GLU A 586 37.40 3.81 -3.60
CA GLU A 586 38.51 3.22 -4.35
C GLU A 586 38.04 2.48 -5.60
N ASP A 587 37.00 1.64 -5.47
CA ASP A 587 36.65 0.67 -6.50
C ASP A 587 35.41 1.04 -7.35
N VAL A 588 34.61 2.02 -6.91
CA VAL A 588 33.25 2.27 -7.41
C VAL A 588 32.94 3.77 -7.61
N THR A 589 33.95 4.63 -7.62
CA THR A 589 33.73 6.09 -7.65
C THR A 589 33.10 6.58 -8.95
N GLU A 590 33.49 6.03 -10.10
CA GLU A 590 32.97 6.48 -11.40
C GLU A 590 31.47 6.17 -11.51
N GLU A 591 31.08 4.94 -11.17
CA GLU A 591 29.69 4.49 -11.17
C GLU A 591 28.82 5.30 -10.20
N LEU A 592 29.37 5.72 -9.05
CA LEU A 592 28.67 6.56 -8.08
C LEU A 592 28.44 8.00 -8.58
N LEU A 593 29.41 8.59 -9.28
CA LEU A 593 29.25 9.93 -9.86
C LEU A 593 28.22 9.94 -10.99
N GLU A 594 28.23 8.91 -11.84
CA GLU A 594 27.23 8.70 -12.86
C GLU A 594 25.83 8.50 -12.24
N ALA A 595 25.74 7.66 -11.20
CA ALA A 595 24.52 7.46 -10.44
C ALA A 595 24.03 8.77 -9.81
N GLN A 596 24.92 9.61 -9.26
CA GLN A 596 24.54 10.90 -8.68
C GLN A 596 23.85 11.82 -9.71
N SER A 597 24.41 11.91 -10.92
CA SER A 597 23.79 12.71 -12.00
C SER A 597 22.40 12.14 -12.36
N TRP A 598 22.30 10.83 -12.52
CA TRP A 598 21.04 10.17 -12.84
C TRP A 598 19.98 10.36 -11.75
N LEU A 599 20.35 10.27 -10.47
CA LEU A 599 19.46 10.49 -9.34
C LEU A 599 18.91 11.93 -9.32
N GLY A 600 19.72 12.92 -9.71
CA GLY A 600 19.25 14.30 -9.88
C GLY A 600 18.16 14.41 -10.94
N ASP A 601 18.36 13.79 -12.10
CA ASP A 601 17.35 13.74 -13.17
C ASP A 601 16.06 13.03 -12.73
N VAL A 602 16.17 11.89 -12.02
CA VAL A 602 15.01 11.14 -11.51
C VAL A 602 14.24 11.98 -10.49
N MET A 603 14.93 12.63 -9.55
CA MET A 603 14.30 13.48 -8.53
C MET A 603 13.45 14.60 -9.15
N GLU A 604 13.89 15.18 -10.27
CA GLU A 604 13.18 16.29 -10.92
C GLU A 604 12.10 15.84 -11.90
N LYS A 605 12.35 14.77 -12.67
CA LYS A 605 11.58 14.46 -13.90
C LYS A 605 10.76 13.18 -13.84
N ASP A 606 11.02 12.26 -12.89
CA ASP A 606 10.29 10.98 -12.86
C ASP A 606 8.80 11.22 -12.56
N PRO A 607 7.86 10.59 -13.28
CA PRO A 607 6.43 10.73 -13.01
C PRO A 607 6.03 10.12 -11.65
N ASP A 608 6.71 9.08 -11.20
CA ASP A 608 6.37 8.38 -9.96
C ASP A 608 6.91 9.11 -8.72
N GLY A 609 6.02 9.39 -7.77
CA GLY A 609 6.38 10.13 -6.56
C GLY A 609 7.31 9.37 -5.63
N ASP A 610 7.22 8.03 -5.61
CA ASP A 610 8.08 7.20 -4.78
C ASP A 610 9.48 7.07 -5.38
N CYS A 611 9.61 6.99 -6.71
CA CYS A 611 10.89 7.14 -7.40
C CYS A 611 11.59 8.45 -7.05
N ARG A 612 10.88 9.59 -7.13
CA ARG A 612 11.44 10.90 -6.75
C ARG A 612 11.91 10.94 -5.29
N ARG A 613 11.14 10.32 -4.38
CA ARG A 613 11.47 10.23 -2.95
C ARG A 613 12.70 9.37 -2.70
N LEU A 614 12.78 8.19 -3.32
CA LEU A 614 13.94 7.29 -3.21
C LEU A 614 15.20 7.95 -3.79
N ALA A 615 15.07 8.65 -4.92
CA ALA A 615 16.19 9.40 -5.50
C ALA A 615 16.72 10.47 -4.56
N LEU A 616 15.83 11.27 -3.94
CA LEU A 616 16.19 12.24 -2.92
C LEU A 616 16.88 11.58 -1.71
N GLN A 617 16.36 10.45 -1.21
CA GLN A 617 16.97 9.71 -0.12
C GLN A 617 18.40 9.25 -0.47
N ASN A 618 18.62 8.74 -1.67
CA ASN A 618 19.95 8.34 -2.15
C ASN A 618 20.92 9.52 -2.24
N LEU A 619 20.46 10.67 -2.77
CA LEU A 619 21.29 11.89 -2.81
C LEU A 619 21.71 12.34 -1.40
N LEU A 620 20.79 12.29 -0.43
CA LEU A 620 21.09 12.59 0.97
C LEU A 620 22.07 11.58 1.59
N LEU A 621 21.96 10.29 1.25
CA LEU A 621 22.90 9.27 1.69
C LEU A 621 24.31 9.53 1.15
N MET A 622 24.43 9.86 -0.15
CA MET A 622 25.71 10.24 -0.77
C MET A 622 26.32 11.49 -0.12
N GLU A 623 25.51 12.51 0.18
CA GLU A 623 25.97 13.71 0.88
C GLU A 623 26.48 13.39 2.30
N ASN A 624 25.78 12.52 3.02
CA ASN A 624 26.18 12.09 4.35
C ASN A 624 27.49 11.27 4.33
N LEU A 625 27.70 10.43 3.33
CA LEU A 625 28.97 9.71 3.13
C LEU A 625 30.12 10.70 2.92
N LYS A 626 29.93 11.70 2.05
CA LYS A 626 30.93 12.75 1.82
C LYS A 626 31.29 13.51 3.10
N LYS A 627 30.29 13.85 3.93
CA LYS A 627 30.51 14.51 5.22
C LYS A 627 31.30 13.63 6.19
N LYS A 628 30.96 12.35 6.32
CA LYS A 628 31.68 11.41 7.20
C LYS A 628 33.16 11.34 6.83
N LEU A 629 33.47 11.29 5.55
CA LEU A 629 34.85 11.22 5.04
C LEU A 629 35.64 12.51 5.30
N GLN A 630 34.99 13.68 5.26
CA GLN A 630 35.63 14.97 5.61
C GLN A 630 35.90 15.12 7.11
N THR A 631 35.19 14.37 7.96
CA THR A 631 35.32 14.44 9.43
C THR A 631 36.31 13.45 10.04
N VAL A 632 36.89 12.53 9.25
CA VAL A 632 37.96 11.65 9.73
C VAL A 632 39.26 12.47 9.80
N PRO A 633 39.83 12.74 10.98
CA PRO A 633 41.12 13.42 11.07
C PRO A 633 42.19 12.52 10.46
N SER A 634 42.96 13.09 9.55
CA SER A 634 44.17 12.52 8.94
C SER A 634 45.19 12.04 9.96
#